data_AF-A0A9D6MJ84-F1
#
_entry.id   AF-A0A9D6MJ84-F1
#
_cell.length_a   1.000
_cell.length_b   1.000
_cell.length_c   1.000
_cell.angle_alpha   90.00
_cell.angle_beta   90.00
_cell.angle_gamma   90.00
#
_symmetry.space_group_name_H-M   'P 1'
#
loop_
_entity.id
_entity.type
_entity.pdbx_description
1 polymer ?
#
loop_
_entity_poly.entity_id
_entity_poly.type
_entity_poly.pdbx_seq_one_letter_code
_entity_poly.pdbx_strand_id
1 'polypeptide(L)'
;MRCGAEAVLAAVTMAIALATAARGATLPSPVASPASTSTGDTQLFGPADDGARVRPAKPTITYWKVSISMEVAPTSAPAHVRMLVPLSDGRQAILSRRIRPSAFHFAEQGVGPNLWARWEASAVKPNRGGIEYGFTARTTDVWMDVPRIVPGAGVPAPTGGDDLAATDGIQAHDPAIRRRAATLTRDAKRLDEIAWSLFQYAASFLQPDAGEETANDALSVLAAERGNATGKARLLAALLRSRGIPARMVGGVRLEDAARKRTTISWVEAWLGDAWVPFDPAGGNYAHLPSNYLALYYGDLPLIEHTAKLGFHYDMLMHQVTRQSLLADEAETPPSGGRAREVSWESERARTYAFYAEQPVASVVLITDHTIPEGVIAQIVDDARERSISIVFLNARFESRYFRENYLQRLIANNFDTVAESHLLLVSTRDEAGLYALLQLGEQRVALHDARIVIAGSFPRAVGRVLGAVLYKLVTPGELVLVTPGAPLLSLWKMARANLLDGTPMVEAAGLWDIRPLVIDEDDVRHLAGWRRSLVAAWSKAVLAQVPLQAINLILVLPVIACIVVIFRNVVGIETFGTFAPVIVSLAFLMTGLAWGVVIFCVIVGVGVVTRSALQWFRIQLVARLAILIAMVSATMAALTVGGAYFGIGALLNVSIFPMVIMSNVIENFTTTQVESGTREALRLTINTLVVCAACYLAIEAGGVQSIILSFPEVLLGVIVLEVLIGKWRGLRLLEYVRFYDLVGRERAAR
;
A
#
# COMPACT_ATOMS: atom_id res chain seq x y z
N MET A 1 -57.81 14.82 -41.93
CA MET A 1 -57.23 13.62 -42.58
C MET A 1 -56.16 14.06 -43.58
N ARG A 2 -54.90 14.17 -43.15
CA ARG A 2 -53.69 14.21 -44.02
C ARG A 2 -52.36 14.31 -43.27
N CYS A 3 -52.33 14.43 -41.94
CA CYS A 3 -51.06 14.38 -41.16
C CYS A 3 -50.68 13.01 -40.59
N GLY A 4 -51.51 11.97 -40.70
CA GLY A 4 -51.21 10.63 -40.15
C GLY A 4 -50.50 9.68 -41.12
N ALA A 5 -50.53 9.95 -42.43
CA ALA A 5 -50.04 9.01 -43.44
C ALA A 5 -48.53 9.17 -43.72
N GLU A 6 -47.97 10.37 -43.60
CA GLU A 6 -46.55 10.61 -43.87
C GLU A 6 -45.64 10.11 -42.72
N ALA A 7 -46.12 10.12 -41.48
CA ALA A 7 -45.37 9.61 -40.33
C ALA A 7 -45.25 8.07 -40.34
N VAL A 8 -46.28 7.36 -40.84
CA VAL A 8 -46.25 5.90 -40.97
C VAL A 8 -45.39 5.47 -42.16
N LEU A 9 -45.40 6.24 -43.27
CA LEU A 9 -44.53 5.96 -44.40
C LEU A 9 -43.05 6.19 -44.04
N ALA A 10 -42.72 7.25 -43.29
CA ALA A 10 -41.34 7.49 -42.83
C ALA A 10 -40.82 6.38 -41.90
N ALA A 11 -41.66 5.88 -40.98
CA ALA A 11 -41.28 4.80 -40.07
C ALA A 11 -41.10 3.45 -40.78
N VAL A 12 -41.92 3.14 -41.80
CA VAL A 12 -41.78 1.91 -42.59
C VAL A 12 -40.57 1.99 -43.53
N THR A 13 -40.26 3.17 -44.08
CA THR A 13 -39.07 3.34 -44.95
C THR A 13 -37.77 3.25 -44.14
N MET A 14 -37.75 3.72 -42.89
CA MET A 14 -36.58 3.59 -42.01
C MET A 14 -36.37 2.16 -41.50
N ALA A 15 -37.44 1.39 -41.29
CA ALA A 15 -37.35 -0.03 -40.93
C ALA A 15 -36.85 -0.91 -42.10
N ILE A 16 -37.18 -0.57 -43.33
CA ILE A 16 -36.70 -1.29 -44.53
C ILE A 16 -35.25 -0.90 -44.88
N ALA A 17 -34.82 0.33 -44.58
CA ALA A 17 -33.42 0.76 -44.72
C ALA A 17 -32.49 0.10 -43.69
N LEU A 18 -32.94 -0.11 -42.44
CA LEU A 18 -32.17 -0.87 -41.45
C LEU A 18 -32.12 -2.38 -41.72
N ALA A 19 -33.13 -2.95 -42.40
CA ALA A 19 -33.13 -4.36 -42.80
C ALA A 19 -32.27 -4.65 -44.05
N THR A 20 -31.89 -3.63 -44.81
CA THR A 20 -31.05 -3.77 -46.03
C THR A 20 -29.57 -3.45 -45.81
N ALA A 21 -29.20 -2.76 -44.72
CA ALA A 21 -27.81 -2.58 -44.30
C ALA A 21 -27.18 -3.81 -43.61
N ALA A 22 -28.00 -4.79 -43.19
CA ALA A 22 -27.54 -6.02 -42.54
C ALA A 22 -27.25 -7.19 -43.51
N ARG A 23 -27.25 -6.97 -44.83
CA ARG A 23 -27.02 -8.01 -45.86
C ARG A 23 -25.73 -7.85 -46.68
N GLY A 24 -24.79 -7.02 -46.24
CA GLY A 24 -23.54 -6.75 -46.97
C GLY A 24 -22.30 -6.78 -46.09
N ALA A 25 -22.08 -7.88 -45.37
CA ALA A 25 -20.77 -8.17 -44.76
C ALA A 25 -20.47 -9.65 -44.99
N THR A 26 -19.72 -9.90 -46.06
CA THR A 26 -19.13 -11.19 -46.40
C THR A 26 -18.24 -11.67 -45.27
N LEU A 27 -18.73 -12.65 -44.50
CA LEU A 27 -17.91 -13.48 -43.62
C LEU A 27 -16.87 -14.21 -44.47
N PRO A 28 -15.59 -14.28 -44.06
CA PRO A 28 -14.66 -15.20 -44.67
C PRO A 28 -15.20 -16.63 -44.48
N SER A 29 -15.10 -17.40 -45.56
CA SER A 29 -15.56 -18.78 -45.73
C SER A 29 -15.27 -19.65 -44.49
N PRO A 30 -16.17 -20.55 -44.09
CA PRO A 30 -15.79 -21.59 -43.15
C PRO A 30 -14.71 -22.42 -43.83
N VAL A 31 -13.51 -22.41 -43.25
CA VAL A 31 -12.52 -23.43 -43.53
C VAL A 31 -13.24 -24.77 -43.31
N ALA A 32 -13.26 -25.59 -44.36
CA ALA A 32 -13.94 -26.86 -44.39
C ALA A 32 -13.68 -27.65 -43.09
N SER A 33 -14.75 -28.07 -42.43
CA SER A 33 -14.68 -29.17 -41.47
C SER A 33 -14.08 -30.37 -42.20
N PRO A 34 -12.97 -30.98 -41.73
CA PRO A 34 -12.67 -32.32 -42.19
C PRO A 34 -13.77 -33.22 -41.65
N ALA A 35 -14.37 -33.95 -42.58
CA ALA A 35 -15.42 -34.92 -42.33
C ALA A 35 -15.04 -35.88 -41.19
N SER A 36 -16.06 -36.29 -40.46
CA SER A 36 -16.01 -37.48 -39.60
C SER A 36 -15.58 -38.70 -40.41
N THR A 37 -14.33 -39.11 -40.26
CA THR A 37 -13.89 -40.48 -40.50
C THR A 37 -13.51 -41.10 -39.16
N SER A 38 -14.41 -41.94 -38.65
CA SER A 38 -14.10 -42.95 -37.66
C SER A 38 -13.10 -43.94 -38.27
N THR A 39 -11.82 -43.78 -37.93
CA THR A 39 -10.81 -44.84 -38.06
C THR A 39 -9.86 -44.71 -36.88
N GLY A 40 -9.76 -45.79 -36.12
CA GLY A 40 -8.99 -45.85 -34.88
C GLY A 40 -7.50 -45.68 -35.12
N ASP A 41 -6.97 -44.54 -34.73
CA ASP A 41 -5.61 -44.30 -34.24
C ASP A 41 -5.54 -42.86 -33.74
N THR A 42 -6.00 -42.60 -32.51
CA THR A 42 -5.88 -41.27 -31.89
C THR A 42 -4.62 -41.23 -31.05
N GLN A 43 -3.52 -40.76 -31.63
CA GLN A 43 -2.32 -40.41 -30.87
C GLN A 43 -2.44 -38.98 -30.33
N LEU A 44 -2.37 -38.83 -29.00
CA LEU A 44 -2.38 -37.55 -28.29
C LEU A 44 -1.15 -37.49 -27.40
N PHE A 45 -0.14 -36.65 -27.69
CA PHE A 45 0.90 -36.19 -26.75
C PHE A 45 1.53 -34.85 -27.17
N GLY A 46 1.88 -34.03 -26.16
CA GLY A 46 2.65 -32.80 -26.24
C GLY A 46 1.80 -31.50 -26.27
N PRO A 47 2.00 -30.54 -25.34
CA PRO A 47 1.68 -29.15 -25.63
C PRO A 47 2.67 -28.71 -26.70
N ALA A 48 2.25 -28.72 -27.97
CA ALA A 48 3.03 -28.14 -29.03
C ALA A 48 3.33 -26.67 -28.70
N ASP A 49 4.56 -26.22 -28.96
CA ASP A 49 4.89 -24.80 -28.92
C ASP A 49 3.84 -24.03 -29.74
N ASP A 50 3.34 -22.97 -29.10
CA ASP A 50 2.48 -21.90 -29.62
C ASP A 50 0.96 -22.13 -29.74
N GLY A 51 0.28 -21.48 -28.80
CA GLY A 51 -1.15 -21.16 -28.79
C GLY A 51 -1.50 -20.12 -27.72
N ALA A 52 -0.74 -19.02 -27.65
CA ALA A 52 -1.11 -17.74 -27.00
C ALA A 52 -2.01 -17.80 -25.74
N ARG A 53 -1.51 -18.32 -24.62
CA ARG A 53 -1.92 -17.83 -23.29
C ARG A 53 -0.72 -17.17 -22.64
N VAL A 54 -0.71 -15.84 -22.67
CA VAL A 54 0.35 -15.03 -22.05
C VAL A 54 0.26 -15.23 -20.54
N ARG A 55 1.20 -15.97 -19.96
CA ARG A 55 1.37 -16.04 -18.49
C ARG A 55 1.71 -14.62 -18.04
N PRO A 56 0.85 -13.94 -17.26
CA PRO A 56 1.17 -12.59 -16.81
C PRO A 56 2.39 -12.64 -15.88
N ALA A 57 3.28 -11.66 -15.99
CA ALA A 57 4.50 -11.60 -15.17
C ALA A 57 4.21 -11.46 -13.66
N LYS A 58 2.99 -11.06 -13.30
CA LYS A 58 2.47 -11.00 -11.93
C LYS A 58 1.09 -11.67 -11.86
N PRO A 59 0.79 -12.42 -10.79
CA PRO A 59 -0.52 -13.05 -10.63
C PRO A 59 -1.61 -12.00 -10.38
N THR A 60 -2.73 -12.10 -11.10
CA THR A 60 -3.89 -11.22 -10.94
C THR A 60 -4.56 -11.49 -9.60
N ILE A 61 -4.80 -10.44 -8.81
CA ILE A 61 -5.52 -10.52 -7.54
C ILE A 61 -6.86 -9.82 -7.69
N THR A 62 -7.94 -10.48 -7.26
CA THR A 62 -9.29 -9.91 -7.27
C THR A 62 -9.92 -10.02 -5.89
N TYR A 63 -10.79 -9.07 -5.56
CA TYR A 63 -11.55 -9.08 -4.32
C TYR A 63 -13.04 -9.14 -4.63
N TRP A 64 -13.76 -9.93 -3.85
CA TRP A 64 -15.16 -10.25 -4.11
C TRP A 64 -15.97 -10.24 -2.83
N LYS A 65 -17.14 -9.64 -2.90
CA LYS A 65 -18.18 -9.75 -1.87
C LYS A 65 -19.26 -10.68 -2.40
N VAL A 66 -19.48 -11.76 -1.68
CA VAL A 66 -20.49 -12.76 -2.02
C VAL A 66 -21.57 -12.70 -0.96
N SER A 67 -22.82 -12.62 -1.38
CA SER A 67 -23.99 -12.63 -0.49
C SER A 67 -24.96 -13.70 -0.97
N ILE A 68 -25.24 -14.64 -0.09
CA ILE A 68 -26.12 -15.78 -0.33
C ILE A 68 -27.38 -15.55 0.46
N SER A 69 -28.51 -15.46 -0.24
CA SER A 69 -29.84 -15.38 0.36
C SER A 69 -30.56 -16.69 0.12
N MET A 70 -30.97 -17.36 1.19
CA MET A 70 -31.77 -18.57 1.16
C MET A 70 -33.15 -18.29 1.73
N GLU A 71 -34.18 -18.83 1.10
CA GLU A 71 -35.57 -18.73 1.54
C GLU A 71 -36.13 -20.13 1.79
N VAL A 72 -36.50 -20.37 3.04
CA VAL A 72 -37.09 -21.61 3.53
C VAL A 72 -38.60 -21.45 3.67
N ALA A 73 -39.37 -22.34 3.03
CA ALA A 73 -40.82 -22.33 3.14
C ALA A 73 -41.28 -22.59 4.59
N PRO A 74 -42.43 -22.02 5.02
CA PRO A 74 -42.94 -22.20 6.37
C PRO A 74 -43.19 -23.68 6.68
N THR A 75 -42.77 -24.13 7.85
CA THR A 75 -42.94 -25.53 8.29
C THR A 75 -43.13 -25.61 9.79
N SER A 76 -43.98 -26.54 10.24
CA SER A 76 -44.20 -26.85 11.65
C SER A 76 -43.26 -27.94 12.17
N ALA A 77 -42.48 -28.56 11.29
CA ALA A 77 -41.47 -29.57 11.63
C ALA A 77 -40.07 -28.94 11.70
N PRO A 78 -39.10 -29.58 12.39
CA PRO A 78 -37.72 -29.10 12.43
C PRO A 78 -37.12 -28.96 11.02
N ALA A 79 -36.61 -27.76 10.74
CA ALA A 79 -35.94 -27.42 9.49
C ALA A 79 -34.44 -27.34 9.71
N HIS A 80 -33.69 -28.11 8.93
CA HIS A 80 -32.23 -28.10 8.92
C HIS A 80 -31.76 -27.72 7.52
N VAL A 81 -30.87 -26.74 7.44
CA VAL A 81 -30.18 -26.34 6.20
C VAL A 81 -28.69 -26.29 6.52
N ARG A 82 -27.85 -26.90 5.69
CA ARG A 82 -26.39 -26.80 5.80
C ARG A 82 -25.78 -26.49 4.44
N MET A 83 -24.78 -25.62 4.42
CA MET A 83 -24.07 -25.20 3.22
C MET A 83 -22.56 -25.29 3.43
N LEU A 84 -21.85 -25.71 2.40
CA LEU A 84 -20.39 -25.65 2.36
C LEU A 84 -19.92 -24.22 2.10
N VAL A 85 -19.00 -23.74 2.94
CA VAL A 85 -18.51 -22.36 2.91
C VAL A 85 -17.00 -22.35 2.70
N PRO A 86 -16.45 -21.31 2.03
CA PRO A 86 -15.06 -21.33 1.62
C PRO A 86 -14.13 -21.19 2.82
N LEU A 87 -12.97 -21.84 2.70
CA LEU A 87 -11.84 -21.71 3.63
C LEU A 87 -10.71 -20.89 2.98
N SER A 88 -9.86 -20.30 3.82
CA SER A 88 -8.64 -19.64 3.38
C SER A 88 -7.56 -20.69 3.10
N ASP A 89 -6.82 -20.53 2.01
CA ASP A 89 -5.66 -21.34 1.64
C ASP A 89 -4.55 -20.45 1.05
N GLY A 90 -3.54 -21.03 0.39
CA GLY A 90 -2.45 -20.28 -0.24
C GLY A 90 -2.89 -19.38 -1.40
N ARG A 91 -4.04 -19.65 -2.03
CA ARG A 91 -4.56 -18.93 -3.21
C ARG A 91 -5.67 -17.95 -2.87
N GLN A 92 -6.58 -18.34 -1.99
CA GLN A 92 -7.73 -17.55 -1.58
C GLN A 92 -7.69 -17.21 -0.09
N ALA A 93 -8.04 -15.97 0.26
CA ALA A 93 -8.15 -15.53 1.64
C ALA A 93 -9.56 -15.03 1.93
N ILE A 94 -10.25 -15.64 2.89
CA ILE A 94 -11.56 -15.20 3.36
C ILE A 94 -11.34 -14.13 4.42
N LEU A 95 -11.67 -12.88 4.07
CA LEU A 95 -11.37 -11.68 4.86
C LEU A 95 -12.41 -11.44 5.94
N SER A 96 -13.68 -11.69 5.64
CA SER A 96 -14.79 -11.54 6.60
C SER A 96 -15.95 -12.45 6.25
N ARG A 97 -16.74 -12.82 7.27
CA ARG A 97 -18.02 -13.52 7.15
C ARG A 97 -19.07 -12.71 7.91
N ARG A 98 -20.21 -12.48 7.27
CA ARG A 98 -21.35 -11.70 7.79
C ARG A 98 -22.59 -12.57 7.77
N ILE A 99 -23.30 -12.60 8.89
CA ILE A 99 -24.56 -13.34 9.02
C ILE A 99 -25.61 -12.34 9.48
N ARG A 100 -26.75 -12.29 8.80
CA ARG A 100 -27.89 -11.53 9.34
C ARG A 100 -28.64 -12.39 10.37
N PRO A 101 -29.07 -11.82 11.51
CA PRO A 101 -29.92 -12.53 12.45
C PRO A 101 -31.17 -13.06 11.76
N SER A 102 -31.43 -14.37 11.89
CA SER A 102 -32.60 -15.05 11.33
C SER A 102 -33.33 -15.84 12.43
N ALA A 103 -34.44 -16.49 12.08
CA ALA A 103 -35.16 -17.38 13.00
C ALA A 103 -34.47 -18.73 13.24
N PHE A 104 -33.28 -18.94 12.65
CA PHE A 104 -32.52 -20.18 12.73
C PHE A 104 -31.33 -20.03 13.69
N HIS A 105 -31.05 -21.09 14.43
CA HIS A 105 -29.80 -21.25 15.16
C HIS A 105 -28.67 -21.55 14.19
N PHE A 106 -27.64 -20.71 14.22
CA PHE A 106 -26.48 -20.81 13.34
C PHE A 106 -25.29 -21.44 14.05
N ALA A 107 -24.60 -22.36 13.37
CA ALA A 107 -23.32 -22.92 13.80
C ALA A 107 -22.42 -23.24 12.61
N GLU A 108 -21.11 -23.08 12.75
CA GLU A 108 -20.12 -23.58 11.78
C GLU A 108 -19.43 -24.82 12.35
N GLN A 109 -19.29 -25.87 11.52
CA GLN A 109 -18.63 -27.12 11.91
C GLN A 109 -17.65 -27.57 10.83
N GLY A 110 -16.38 -27.74 11.22
CA GLY A 110 -15.37 -28.36 10.36
C GLY A 110 -15.60 -29.88 10.27
N VAL A 111 -15.66 -30.42 9.05
CA VAL A 111 -15.77 -31.86 8.78
C VAL A 111 -14.76 -32.21 7.69
N GLY A 112 -13.67 -32.89 8.07
CA GLY A 112 -12.57 -33.17 7.16
C GLY A 112 -11.91 -31.88 6.64
N PRO A 113 -11.66 -31.76 5.32
CA PRO A 113 -11.06 -30.55 4.72
C PRO A 113 -12.06 -29.39 4.51
N ASN A 114 -13.32 -29.55 4.93
CA ASN A 114 -14.41 -28.63 4.60
C ASN A 114 -15.04 -27.99 5.84
N LEU A 115 -15.64 -26.81 5.65
CA LEU A 115 -16.39 -26.10 6.67
C LEU A 115 -17.88 -26.06 6.30
N TRP A 116 -18.75 -26.51 7.21
CA TRP A 116 -20.19 -26.48 7.05
C TRP A 116 -20.80 -25.36 7.89
N ALA A 117 -21.53 -24.45 7.25
CA ALA A 117 -22.45 -23.53 7.89
C ALA A 117 -23.81 -24.21 8.05
N ARG A 118 -24.36 -24.26 9.27
CA ARG A 118 -25.63 -24.93 9.59
C ARG A 118 -26.62 -23.94 10.19
N TRP A 119 -27.87 -24.05 9.73
CA TRP A 119 -29.03 -23.33 10.22
C TRP A 119 -30.10 -24.33 10.65
N GLU A 120 -30.51 -24.26 11.92
CA GLU A 120 -31.51 -25.14 12.50
C GLU A 120 -32.66 -24.34 13.11
N ALA A 121 -33.91 -24.72 12.82
CA ALA A 121 -35.08 -24.14 13.46
C ALA A 121 -36.08 -25.24 13.82
N SER A 122 -36.67 -25.19 15.02
CA SER A 122 -37.70 -26.15 15.43
C SER A 122 -39.00 -26.01 14.63
N ALA A 123 -39.30 -24.80 14.15
CA ALA A 123 -40.37 -24.49 13.21
C ALA A 123 -40.09 -23.15 12.51
N VAL A 124 -40.52 -23.01 11.27
CA VAL A 124 -40.35 -21.78 10.45
C VAL A 124 -41.72 -21.11 10.29
N LYS A 125 -41.89 -19.93 10.91
CA LYS A 125 -43.11 -19.12 10.78
C LYS A 125 -43.19 -18.45 9.39
N PRO A 126 -44.39 -18.10 8.90
CA PRO A 126 -44.54 -17.30 7.68
C PRO A 126 -43.69 -16.02 7.72
N ASN A 127 -43.02 -15.68 6.61
CA ASN A 127 -42.12 -14.53 6.46
C ASN A 127 -40.90 -14.50 7.40
N ARG A 128 -40.56 -15.62 8.06
CA ARG A 128 -39.40 -15.76 8.95
C ARG A 128 -38.40 -16.82 8.46
N GLY A 129 -38.53 -17.25 7.21
CA GLY A 129 -37.70 -18.28 6.56
C GLY A 129 -36.45 -17.76 5.85
N GLY A 130 -36.17 -16.45 5.91
CA GLY A 130 -35.02 -15.85 5.24
C GLY A 130 -33.71 -16.07 6.01
N ILE A 131 -32.69 -16.58 5.32
CA ILE A 131 -31.33 -16.74 5.81
C ILE A 131 -30.40 -15.96 4.88
N GLU A 132 -29.60 -15.06 5.42
CA GLU A 132 -28.56 -14.35 4.65
C GLU A 132 -27.17 -14.63 5.21
N TYR A 133 -26.30 -15.15 4.36
CA TYR A 133 -24.90 -15.43 4.65
C TYR A 133 -24.03 -14.72 3.62
N GLY A 134 -23.14 -13.84 4.06
CA GLY A 134 -22.22 -13.13 3.21
C GLY A 134 -20.77 -13.39 3.61
N PHE A 135 -19.87 -13.38 2.65
CA PHE A 135 -18.44 -13.40 2.92
C PHE A 135 -17.67 -12.55 1.91
N THR A 136 -16.48 -12.15 2.32
CA THR A 136 -15.55 -11.40 1.48
C THR A 136 -14.33 -12.28 1.21
N ALA A 137 -13.96 -12.43 -0.06
CA ALA A 137 -12.84 -13.26 -0.47
C ALA A 137 -11.84 -12.45 -1.33
N ARG A 138 -10.55 -12.65 -1.09
CA ARG A 138 -9.47 -12.32 -2.02
C ARG A 138 -9.08 -13.59 -2.75
N THR A 139 -9.01 -13.55 -4.07
CA THR A 139 -8.61 -14.67 -4.92
C THR A 139 -7.43 -14.28 -5.80
N THR A 140 -6.55 -15.24 -6.09
CA THR A 140 -5.33 -15.02 -6.86
C THR A 140 -5.27 -15.99 -8.04
N ASP A 141 -4.83 -15.50 -9.19
CA ASP A 141 -4.56 -16.30 -10.38
C ASP A 141 -3.36 -17.23 -10.14
N VAL A 142 -3.49 -18.51 -10.50
CA VAL A 142 -2.42 -19.51 -10.28
C VAL A 142 -2.14 -20.30 -11.55
N TRP A 143 -0.87 -20.31 -11.93
CA TRP A 143 -0.30 -21.15 -12.98
C TRP A 143 0.66 -22.14 -12.34
N MET A 144 0.48 -23.43 -12.60
CA MET A 144 1.39 -24.48 -12.12
C MET A 144 2.08 -25.18 -13.27
N ASP A 145 3.38 -25.39 -13.10
CA ASP A 145 4.18 -26.13 -14.07
C ASP A 145 3.94 -27.62 -13.84
N VAL A 146 3.51 -28.32 -14.89
CA VAL A 146 3.21 -29.76 -14.81
C VAL A 146 4.53 -30.53 -14.85
N PRO A 147 4.85 -31.32 -13.82
CA PRO A 147 6.15 -31.97 -13.71
C PRO A 147 6.30 -33.07 -14.77
N ARG A 148 7.47 -33.10 -15.41
CA ARG A 148 7.82 -34.00 -16.51
C ARG A 148 8.40 -35.33 -15.99
N ILE A 149 7.64 -36.04 -15.16
CA ILE A 149 8.08 -37.24 -14.44
C ILE A 149 7.52 -38.51 -15.09
N VAL A 150 8.28 -39.60 -15.08
CA VAL A 150 7.81 -40.93 -15.51
C VAL A 150 7.00 -41.57 -14.36
N PRO A 151 5.77 -42.05 -14.60
CA PRO A 151 4.98 -42.73 -13.56
C PRO A 151 5.72 -43.95 -13.00
N GLY A 152 5.87 -44.06 -11.67
CA GLY A 152 6.60 -45.18 -11.05
C GLY A 152 6.69 -45.11 -9.51
N ALA A 153 7.25 -46.17 -8.91
CA ALA A 153 7.47 -46.28 -7.45
C ALA A 153 8.52 -45.25 -6.99
N GLY A 154 8.05 -44.13 -6.43
CA GLY A 154 8.90 -43.02 -6.03
C GLY A 154 8.18 -41.67 -6.01
N VAL A 155 7.01 -41.57 -6.66
CA VAL A 155 6.10 -40.43 -6.50
C VAL A 155 5.49 -40.52 -5.09
N PRO A 156 5.75 -39.57 -4.17
CA PRO A 156 5.17 -39.63 -2.84
C PRO A 156 3.64 -39.54 -2.94
N ALA A 157 2.93 -40.37 -2.17
CA ALA A 157 1.48 -40.31 -2.13
C ALA A 157 1.02 -39.01 -1.43
N PRO A 158 -0.10 -38.39 -1.86
CA PRO A 158 -0.64 -37.24 -1.17
C PRO A 158 -1.02 -37.60 0.27
N THR A 159 -0.85 -36.65 1.19
CA THR A 159 -1.21 -36.81 2.59
C THR A 159 -2.72 -36.63 2.80
N GLY A 160 -3.40 -37.73 3.15
CA GLY A 160 -4.80 -37.75 3.57
C GLY A 160 -5.79 -37.81 2.41
N GLY A 161 -6.63 -38.86 2.40
CA GLY A 161 -7.70 -39.07 1.42
C GLY A 161 -7.61 -40.41 0.70
N ASP A 162 -8.76 -40.91 0.24
CA ASP A 162 -8.85 -42.08 -0.65
C ASP A 162 -9.02 -41.62 -2.11
N ASP A 163 -8.11 -40.74 -2.56
CA ASP A 163 -8.19 -40.02 -3.84
C ASP A 163 -7.90 -40.90 -5.08
N LEU A 164 -7.69 -42.20 -4.86
CA LEU A 164 -7.55 -43.24 -5.89
C LEU A 164 -8.79 -44.15 -5.97
N ALA A 165 -9.60 -44.26 -4.92
CA ALA A 165 -10.76 -45.13 -4.90
C ALA A 165 -11.85 -44.67 -5.85
N ALA A 166 -12.65 -45.64 -6.30
CA ALA A 166 -13.89 -45.34 -7.00
C ALA A 166 -14.99 -44.90 -6.00
N THR A 167 -15.82 -43.97 -6.43
CA THR A 167 -17.06 -43.56 -5.73
C THR A 167 -18.25 -43.72 -6.66
N ASP A 168 -19.47 -43.57 -6.14
CA ASP A 168 -20.70 -43.72 -6.92
C ASP A 168 -20.74 -42.82 -8.17
N GLY A 169 -20.22 -41.59 -8.07
CA GLY A 169 -20.11 -40.65 -9.19
C GLY A 169 -18.81 -40.72 -10.00
N ILE A 170 -17.77 -41.41 -9.48
CA ILE A 170 -16.42 -41.50 -10.07
C ILE A 170 -16.03 -42.97 -10.15
N GLN A 171 -16.57 -43.69 -11.14
CA GLN A 171 -16.42 -45.14 -11.28
C GLN A 171 -15.05 -45.55 -11.86
N ALA A 172 -13.95 -45.13 -11.23
CA ALA A 172 -12.56 -45.33 -11.71
C ALA A 172 -12.14 -46.80 -11.92
N HIS A 173 -12.86 -47.74 -11.30
CA HIS A 173 -12.59 -49.18 -11.43
C HIS A 173 -13.39 -49.86 -12.54
N ASP A 174 -14.32 -49.14 -13.19
CA ASP A 174 -15.14 -49.69 -14.25
C ASP A 174 -14.28 -50.12 -15.46
N PRO A 175 -14.53 -51.31 -16.05
CA PRO A 175 -13.78 -51.79 -17.20
C PRO A 175 -13.81 -50.85 -18.41
N ALA A 176 -14.92 -50.15 -18.67
CA ALA A 176 -15.03 -49.23 -19.81
C ALA A 176 -14.12 -48.01 -19.61
N ILE A 177 -14.11 -47.41 -18.41
CA ILE A 177 -13.24 -46.29 -18.06
C ILE A 177 -11.77 -46.70 -18.15
N ARG A 178 -11.41 -47.86 -17.60
CA ARG A 178 -10.04 -48.40 -17.65
C ARG A 178 -9.55 -48.64 -19.07
N ARG A 179 -10.39 -49.21 -19.94
CA ARG A 179 -10.08 -49.44 -21.36
C ARG A 179 -9.92 -48.14 -22.12
N ARG A 180 -10.82 -47.16 -21.91
CA ARG A 180 -10.73 -45.86 -22.57
C ARG A 180 -9.46 -45.12 -22.15
N ALA A 181 -9.19 -45.04 -20.85
CA ALA A 181 -7.97 -44.42 -20.35
C ALA A 181 -6.71 -45.11 -20.91
N ALA A 182 -6.66 -46.44 -20.94
CA ALA A 182 -5.51 -47.18 -21.50
C ALA A 182 -5.31 -46.93 -23.00
N THR A 183 -6.40 -46.74 -23.74
CA THR A 183 -6.35 -46.44 -25.17
C THR A 183 -5.80 -45.02 -25.39
N LEU A 184 -6.28 -44.04 -24.64
CA LEU A 184 -5.85 -42.64 -24.72
C LEU A 184 -4.40 -42.44 -24.28
N THR A 185 -3.89 -43.29 -23.38
CA THR A 185 -2.54 -43.18 -22.82
C THR A 185 -1.59 -44.25 -23.36
N ARG A 186 -1.94 -44.94 -24.46
CA ARG A 186 -1.20 -46.12 -24.95
C ARG A 186 0.28 -45.84 -25.20
N ASP A 187 0.58 -44.68 -25.80
CA ASP A 187 1.94 -44.28 -26.16
C ASP A 187 2.55 -43.27 -25.14
N ALA A 188 1.82 -42.95 -24.06
CA ALA A 188 2.24 -42.02 -23.02
C ALA A 188 3.32 -42.66 -22.15
N LYS A 189 4.43 -41.96 -21.93
CA LYS A 189 5.48 -42.44 -21.01
C LYS A 189 5.63 -41.56 -19.77
N ARG A 190 5.09 -40.34 -19.80
CA ARG A 190 5.22 -39.35 -18.71
C ARG A 190 3.89 -38.94 -18.11
N LEU A 191 3.90 -38.45 -16.87
CA LEU A 191 2.71 -37.99 -16.16
C LEU A 191 2.06 -36.78 -16.82
N ASP A 192 2.84 -35.83 -17.34
CA ASP A 192 2.33 -34.66 -18.03
C ASP A 192 1.63 -35.03 -19.35
N GLU A 193 2.25 -35.96 -20.09
CA GLU A 193 1.69 -36.60 -21.28
C GLU A 193 0.35 -37.29 -20.99
N ILE A 194 0.31 -38.13 -19.95
CA ILE A 194 -0.92 -38.83 -19.51
C ILE A 194 -2.00 -37.82 -19.12
N ALA A 195 -1.67 -36.84 -18.26
CA ALA A 195 -2.62 -35.86 -17.76
C ALA A 195 -3.19 -34.99 -18.90
N TRP A 196 -2.34 -34.57 -19.85
CA TRP A 196 -2.75 -33.80 -21.01
C TRP A 196 -3.74 -34.56 -21.90
N SER A 197 -3.44 -35.81 -22.25
CA SER A 197 -4.30 -36.60 -23.16
C SER A 197 -5.66 -36.91 -22.55
N LEU A 198 -5.70 -37.19 -21.25
CA LEU A 198 -6.96 -37.39 -20.53
C LEU A 198 -7.76 -36.09 -20.36
N PHE A 199 -7.09 -34.98 -20.08
CA PHE A 199 -7.72 -33.65 -20.01
C PHE A 199 -8.30 -33.24 -21.35
N GLN A 200 -7.54 -33.36 -22.44
CA GLN A 200 -7.97 -33.00 -23.79
C GLN A 200 -9.18 -33.81 -24.24
N TYR A 201 -9.22 -35.11 -23.90
CA TYR A 201 -10.39 -35.94 -24.14
C TYR A 201 -11.63 -35.40 -23.41
N ALA A 202 -11.50 -35.10 -22.11
CA ALA A 202 -12.61 -34.58 -21.31
C ALA A 202 -13.05 -33.15 -21.73
N ALA A 203 -12.12 -32.31 -22.19
CA ALA A 203 -12.39 -30.93 -22.55
C ALA A 203 -12.94 -30.78 -23.97
N SER A 204 -12.26 -31.38 -24.95
CA SER A 204 -12.42 -31.06 -26.38
C SER A 204 -13.31 -32.04 -27.14
N PHE A 205 -13.44 -33.29 -26.67
CA PHE A 205 -14.18 -34.33 -27.39
C PHE A 205 -15.61 -34.58 -26.87
N LEU A 206 -15.95 -34.06 -25.69
CA LEU A 206 -17.30 -34.20 -25.11
C LEU A 206 -18.18 -33.01 -25.45
N GLN A 207 -19.36 -33.25 -26.01
CA GLN A 207 -20.32 -32.17 -26.28
C GLN A 207 -20.84 -31.55 -24.96
N PRO A 208 -20.89 -30.21 -24.83
CA PRO A 208 -21.49 -29.56 -23.68
C PRO A 208 -23.02 -29.73 -23.74
N ASP A 209 -23.61 -30.21 -22.65
CA ASP A 209 -25.05 -30.44 -22.56
C ASP A 209 -25.71 -29.51 -21.54
N ALA A 210 -26.87 -28.95 -21.89
CA ALA A 210 -27.56 -27.89 -21.15
C ALA A 210 -28.95 -28.31 -20.61
N GLY A 211 -29.34 -29.58 -20.75
CA GLY A 211 -30.65 -30.10 -20.29
C GLY A 211 -30.66 -30.59 -18.83
N GLU A 212 -31.86 -30.68 -18.22
CA GLU A 212 -32.07 -31.12 -16.83
C GLU A 212 -31.91 -32.65 -16.61
N GLU A 213 -31.97 -33.47 -17.67
CA GLU A 213 -31.75 -34.94 -17.63
C GLU A 213 -30.33 -35.32 -18.07
N THR A 214 -29.31 -34.60 -17.59
CA THR A 214 -27.91 -34.89 -17.94
C THR A 214 -27.28 -35.97 -17.08
N ALA A 215 -26.60 -36.91 -17.74
CA ALA A 215 -25.67 -37.83 -17.13
C ALA A 215 -24.66 -37.07 -16.25
N ASN A 216 -24.59 -37.45 -14.98
CA ASN A 216 -23.81 -36.74 -13.96
C ASN A 216 -22.64 -37.59 -13.42
N ASP A 217 -22.65 -38.89 -13.61
CA ASP A 217 -21.58 -39.81 -13.19
C ASP A 217 -20.61 -40.11 -14.34
N ALA A 218 -19.38 -40.51 -14.00
CA ALA A 218 -18.30 -40.69 -14.98
C ALA A 218 -18.65 -41.72 -16.08
N LEU A 219 -19.30 -42.83 -15.72
CA LEU A 219 -19.62 -43.90 -16.67
C LEU A 219 -20.69 -43.46 -17.66
N SER A 220 -21.76 -42.82 -17.19
CA SER A 220 -22.84 -42.32 -18.05
C SER A 220 -22.33 -41.22 -18.99
N VAL A 221 -21.45 -40.32 -18.51
CA VAL A 221 -20.83 -39.28 -19.34
C VAL A 221 -19.91 -39.89 -20.41
N LEU A 222 -19.17 -40.94 -20.06
CA LEU A 222 -18.34 -41.67 -21.03
C LEU A 222 -19.18 -42.37 -22.10
N ALA A 223 -20.28 -43.01 -21.71
CA ALA A 223 -21.16 -43.72 -22.64
C ALA A 223 -21.95 -42.78 -23.55
N ALA A 224 -22.38 -41.63 -23.04
CA ALA A 224 -23.17 -40.65 -23.78
C ALA A 224 -22.32 -39.68 -24.61
N GLU A 225 -21.00 -39.63 -24.40
CA GLU A 225 -20.06 -38.67 -25.00
C GLU A 225 -20.47 -37.18 -24.84
N ARG A 226 -21.30 -36.91 -23.82
CA ARG A 226 -21.82 -35.59 -23.45
C ARG A 226 -21.98 -35.51 -21.93
N GLY A 227 -21.84 -34.30 -21.39
CA GLY A 227 -22.01 -34.08 -19.95
C GLY A 227 -21.91 -32.61 -19.57
N ASN A 228 -22.49 -32.28 -18.42
CA ASN A 228 -22.36 -30.96 -17.79
C ASN A 228 -20.99 -30.80 -17.13
N ALA A 229 -20.71 -29.63 -16.54
CA ALA A 229 -19.40 -29.33 -15.95
C ALA A 229 -18.97 -30.34 -14.88
N THR A 230 -19.89 -30.71 -13.98
CA THR A 230 -19.64 -31.70 -12.92
C THR A 230 -19.40 -33.10 -13.49
N GLY A 231 -20.21 -33.52 -14.47
CA GLY A 231 -20.04 -34.80 -15.15
C GLY A 231 -18.71 -34.92 -15.90
N LYS A 232 -18.29 -33.87 -16.62
CA LYS A 232 -16.97 -33.82 -17.29
C LYS A 232 -15.82 -33.89 -16.28
N ALA A 233 -15.92 -33.18 -15.16
CA ALA A 233 -14.92 -33.22 -14.09
C ALA A 233 -14.86 -34.62 -13.44
N ARG A 234 -16.00 -35.25 -13.14
CA ARG A 234 -16.06 -36.64 -12.61
C ARG A 234 -15.44 -37.65 -13.58
N LEU A 235 -15.71 -37.53 -14.88
CA LEU A 235 -15.08 -38.38 -15.88
C LEU A 235 -13.57 -38.19 -15.92
N LEU A 236 -13.07 -36.95 -15.91
CA LEU A 236 -11.63 -36.68 -15.85
C LEU A 236 -10.99 -37.30 -14.60
N ALA A 237 -11.61 -37.12 -13.43
CA ALA A 237 -11.14 -37.74 -12.19
C ALA A 237 -11.11 -39.27 -12.28
N ALA A 238 -12.14 -39.90 -12.85
CA ALA A 238 -12.20 -41.35 -13.01
C ALA A 238 -11.11 -41.88 -13.96
N LEU A 239 -10.85 -41.18 -15.07
CA LEU A 239 -9.79 -41.51 -16.02
C LEU A 239 -8.40 -41.42 -15.36
N LEU A 240 -8.14 -40.34 -14.62
CA LEU A 240 -6.88 -40.12 -13.89
C LEU A 240 -6.65 -41.21 -12.81
N ARG A 241 -7.67 -41.45 -11.96
CA ARG A 241 -7.62 -42.50 -10.93
C ARG A 241 -7.39 -43.88 -11.52
N SER A 242 -7.99 -44.19 -12.68
CA SER A 242 -7.78 -45.47 -13.36
C SER A 242 -6.32 -45.69 -13.78
N ARG A 243 -5.56 -44.61 -14.00
CA ARG A 243 -4.12 -44.62 -14.31
C ARG A 243 -3.21 -44.45 -13.10
N GLY A 244 -3.76 -44.57 -11.89
CA GLY A 244 -3.00 -44.49 -10.66
C GLY A 244 -2.58 -43.06 -10.28
N ILE A 245 -3.18 -42.04 -10.90
CA ILE A 245 -2.98 -40.64 -10.53
C ILE A 245 -4.05 -40.27 -9.51
N PRO A 246 -3.70 -39.96 -8.24
CA PRO A 246 -4.67 -39.50 -7.26
C PRO A 246 -5.33 -38.22 -7.76
N ALA A 247 -6.65 -38.19 -7.77
CA ALA A 247 -7.41 -37.05 -8.26
C ALA A 247 -8.59 -36.77 -7.34
N ARG A 248 -8.80 -35.52 -6.96
CA ARG A 248 -9.89 -35.09 -6.09
C ARG A 248 -10.77 -34.06 -6.79
N MET A 249 -12.06 -34.11 -6.47
CA MET A 249 -13.01 -33.11 -6.94
C MET A 249 -12.89 -31.84 -6.09
N VAL A 250 -13.07 -30.68 -6.71
CA VAL A 250 -13.21 -29.41 -6.00
C VAL A 250 -14.47 -28.73 -6.49
N GLY A 251 -15.35 -28.39 -5.55
CA GLY A 251 -16.57 -27.66 -5.80
C GLY A 251 -16.37 -26.19 -5.50
N GLY A 252 -16.80 -25.33 -6.42
CA GLY A 252 -16.60 -23.91 -6.30
C GLY A 252 -17.61 -23.09 -7.07
N VAL A 253 -17.34 -21.80 -7.14
CA VAL A 253 -18.17 -20.82 -7.82
C VAL A 253 -17.29 -19.96 -8.71
N ARG A 254 -17.78 -19.71 -9.93
CA ARG A 254 -17.18 -18.72 -10.82
C ARG A 254 -17.74 -17.35 -10.46
N LEU A 255 -16.85 -16.50 -9.97
CA LEU A 255 -17.13 -15.14 -9.55
C LEU A 255 -17.33 -14.26 -10.79
N GLU A 256 -18.53 -13.73 -10.92
CA GLU A 256 -18.92 -12.84 -12.01
C GLU A 256 -19.76 -11.71 -11.43
N ASP A 257 -19.51 -10.48 -11.88
CA ASP A 257 -20.20 -9.31 -11.33
C ASP A 257 -21.68 -9.31 -11.74
N ALA A 258 -22.57 -9.07 -10.77
CA ALA A 258 -24.02 -9.05 -10.93
C ALA A 258 -24.64 -10.34 -11.52
N ALA A 259 -23.94 -11.47 -11.43
CA ALA A 259 -24.50 -12.77 -11.82
C ALA A 259 -25.59 -13.20 -10.83
N ARG A 260 -26.86 -13.15 -11.26
CA ARG A 260 -28.00 -13.75 -10.52
C ARG A 260 -28.22 -15.23 -10.86
N LYS A 261 -27.50 -15.75 -11.87
CA LYS A 261 -27.69 -17.11 -12.40
C LYS A 261 -26.65 -18.05 -11.79
N ARG A 262 -27.05 -19.30 -11.51
CA ARG A 262 -26.23 -20.34 -10.88
C ARG A 262 -24.91 -20.55 -11.65
N THR A 263 -23.79 -20.08 -11.11
CA THR A 263 -22.42 -20.25 -11.66
C THR A 263 -21.57 -21.19 -10.80
N THR A 264 -22.18 -22.25 -10.26
CA THR A 264 -21.43 -23.34 -9.62
C THR A 264 -20.55 -24.04 -10.66
N ILE A 265 -19.30 -24.26 -10.29
CA ILE A 265 -18.31 -24.94 -11.13
C ILE A 265 -17.70 -26.11 -10.36
N SER A 266 -17.22 -27.10 -11.10
CA SER A 266 -16.48 -28.23 -10.54
C SER A 266 -15.24 -28.46 -11.38
N TRP A 267 -14.09 -28.59 -10.72
CA TRP A 267 -12.83 -28.96 -11.38
C TRP A 267 -12.17 -30.12 -10.62
N VAL A 268 -11.10 -30.64 -11.21
CA VAL A 268 -10.33 -31.75 -10.66
C VAL A 268 -8.97 -31.23 -10.25
N GLU A 269 -8.48 -31.60 -9.07
CA GLU A 269 -7.07 -31.46 -8.72
C GLU A 269 -6.43 -32.84 -8.77
N ALA A 270 -5.34 -33.00 -9.52
CA ALA A 270 -4.59 -34.24 -9.62
C ALA A 270 -3.22 -34.12 -8.97
N TRP A 271 -2.81 -35.13 -8.22
CA TRP A 271 -1.51 -35.18 -7.58
C TRP A 271 -0.46 -35.67 -8.59
N LEU A 272 0.46 -34.79 -8.98
CA LEU A 272 1.49 -35.09 -9.98
C LEU A 272 2.90 -35.23 -9.39
N GLY A 273 2.99 -35.34 -8.05
CA GLY A 273 4.17 -35.81 -7.31
C GLY A 273 4.73 -34.82 -6.31
N ASP A 274 4.62 -33.53 -6.57
CA ASP A 274 5.05 -32.45 -5.68
C ASP A 274 3.88 -31.54 -5.24
N ALA A 275 2.86 -31.40 -6.08
CA ALA A 275 1.69 -30.58 -5.82
C ALA A 275 0.39 -31.14 -6.41
N TRP A 276 -0.72 -30.63 -5.89
CA TRP A 276 -2.06 -30.80 -6.47
C TRP A 276 -2.23 -29.81 -7.63
N VAL A 277 -2.41 -30.32 -8.85
CA VAL A 277 -2.53 -29.51 -10.07
C VAL A 277 -3.99 -29.46 -10.55
N PRO A 278 -4.59 -28.28 -10.77
CA PRO A 278 -5.99 -28.14 -11.14
C PRO A 278 -6.19 -28.30 -12.65
N PHE A 279 -7.29 -28.94 -12.98
CA PHE A 279 -7.76 -29.21 -14.33
C PHE A 279 -9.26 -28.96 -14.39
N ASP A 280 -9.68 -27.97 -15.17
CA ASP A 280 -11.08 -27.67 -15.44
C ASP A 280 -11.41 -28.02 -16.91
N PRO A 281 -11.95 -29.22 -17.17
CA PRO A 281 -12.27 -29.64 -18.53
C PRO A 281 -13.44 -28.86 -19.14
N ALA A 282 -14.32 -28.27 -18.31
CA ALA A 282 -15.47 -27.52 -18.82
C ALA A 282 -15.08 -26.09 -19.22
N GLY A 283 -14.22 -25.45 -18.43
CA GLY A 283 -13.65 -24.12 -18.73
C GLY A 283 -12.41 -24.16 -19.62
N GLY A 284 -11.88 -25.35 -19.94
CA GLY A 284 -10.69 -25.50 -20.77
C GLY A 284 -9.42 -24.95 -20.09
N ASN A 285 -9.31 -25.06 -18.78
CA ASN A 285 -8.14 -24.62 -18.02
C ASN A 285 -7.28 -25.82 -17.61
N TYR A 286 -6.05 -25.87 -18.14
CA TYR A 286 -5.07 -26.91 -17.85
C TYR A 286 -3.95 -26.34 -16.99
N ALA A 287 -3.77 -26.86 -15.77
CA ALA A 287 -2.77 -26.39 -14.81
C ALA A 287 -2.84 -24.86 -14.52
N HIS A 288 -3.99 -24.26 -14.79
CA HIS A 288 -4.29 -22.85 -14.60
C HIS A 288 -5.62 -22.74 -13.87
N LEU A 289 -5.67 -21.91 -12.84
CA LEU A 289 -6.90 -21.63 -12.11
C LEU A 289 -7.09 -20.11 -12.03
N PRO A 290 -8.04 -19.55 -12.81
CA PRO A 290 -8.28 -18.11 -12.88
C PRO A 290 -8.55 -17.45 -11.53
N SER A 291 -8.23 -16.15 -11.42
CA SER A 291 -8.53 -15.35 -10.22
C SER A 291 -10.03 -15.25 -9.92
N ASN A 292 -10.92 -15.45 -10.89
CA ASN A 292 -12.36 -15.44 -10.67
C ASN A 292 -12.94 -16.82 -10.27
N TYR A 293 -12.12 -17.83 -9.98
CA TYR A 293 -12.58 -19.11 -9.44
C TYR A 293 -12.45 -19.07 -7.92
N LEU A 294 -13.50 -19.46 -7.19
CA LEU A 294 -13.48 -19.60 -5.73
C LEU A 294 -13.76 -21.03 -5.32
N ALA A 295 -12.87 -21.66 -4.57
CA ALA A 295 -13.11 -22.98 -3.99
C ALA A 295 -14.01 -22.84 -2.76
N LEU A 296 -15.10 -23.60 -2.75
CA LEU A 296 -16.01 -23.68 -1.60
C LEU A 296 -15.73 -24.94 -0.78
N TYR A 297 -15.42 -26.06 -1.43
CA TYR A 297 -15.19 -27.35 -0.77
C TYR A 297 -14.38 -28.32 -1.63
N TYR A 298 -13.81 -29.31 -0.96
CA TYR A 298 -13.10 -30.45 -1.54
C TYR A 298 -13.96 -31.72 -1.44
N GLY A 299 -13.89 -32.56 -2.46
CA GLY A 299 -14.65 -33.81 -2.57
C GLY A 299 -15.94 -33.67 -3.39
N ASP A 300 -16.54 -34.81 -3.71
CA ASP A 300 -17.76 -34.90 -4.53
C ASP A 300 -19.02 -34.79 -3.64
N LEU A 301 -19.24 -33.58 -3.11
CA LEU A 301 -20.32 -33.28 -2.16
C LEU A 301 -21.34 -32.31 -2.78
N PRO A 302 -22.61 -32.32 -2.34
CA PRO A 302 -23.56 -31.27 -2.67
C PRO A 302 -23.23 -29.97 -1.91
N LEU A 303 -23.32 -28.83 -2.60
CA LEU A 303 -23.04 -27.50 -2.01
C LEU A 303 -23.97 -27.17 -0.83
N ILE A 304 -25.25 -27.51 -0.95
CA ILE A 304 -26.29 -27.27 0.07
C ILE A 304 -27.05 -28.56 0.30
N GLU A 305 -27.31 -28.86 1.56
CA GLU A 305 -28.22 -29.91 1.98
C GLU A 305 -29.31 -29.34 2.89
N HIS A 306 -30.53 -29.83 2.75
CA HIS A 306 -31.66 -29.39 3.56
C HIS A 306 -32.60 -30.55 3.88
N THR A 307 -33.50 -30.36 4.85
CA THR A 307 -34.56 -31.32 5.18
C THR A 307 -35.34 -31.69 3.90
N ALA A 308 -35.56 -32.99 3.69
CA ALA A 308 -36.26 -33.50 2.51
C ALA A 308 -37.69 -32.92 2.41
N LYS A 309 -38.15 -32.64 1.19
CA LYS A 309 -39.48 -32.06 0.87
C LYS A 309 -39.74 -30.64 1.42
N LEU A 310 -38.72 -29.97 1.95
CA LEU A 310 -38.79 -28.56 2.34
C LEU A 310 -38.73 -27.69 1.07
N GLY A 311 -39.66 -26.75 0.92
CA GLY A 311 -39.55 -25.73 -0.13
C GLY A 311 -38.35 -24.84 0.16
N PHE A 312 -37.35 -24.85 -0.73
CA PHE A 312 -36.08 -24.18 -0.53
C PHE A 312 -35.63 -23.50 -1.82
N HIS A 313 -35.35 -22.20 -1.72
CA HIS A 313 -34.77 -21.41 -2.81
C HIS A 313 -33.54 -20.70 -2.29
N TYR A 314 -32.53 -20.56 -3.14
CA TYR A 314 -31.36 -19.75 -2.81
C TYR A 314 -30.87 -18.99 -4.02
N ASP A 315 -30.37 -17.80 -3.75
CA ASP A 315 -29.73 -16.92 -4.70
C ASP A 315 -28.37 -16.51 -4.15
N MET A 316 -27.44 -16.24 -5.06
CA MET A 316 -26.10 -15.79 -4.73
C MET A 316 -25.79 -14.56 -5.57
N LEU A 317 -25.50 -13.45 -4.90
CA LEU A 317 -25.08 -12.20 -5.49
C LEU A 317 -23.57 -12.04 -5.27
N MET A 318 -22.87 -11.76 -6.36
CA MET A 318 -21.43 -11.57 -6.36
C MET A 318 -21.12 -10.19 -6.91
N HIS A 319 -20.30 -9.45 -6.20
CA HIS A 319 -19.81 -8.16 -6.65
C HIS A 319 -18.30 -8.11 -6.53
N GLN A 320 -17.66 -7.72 -7.63
CA GLN A 320 -16.24 -7.43 -7.60
C GLN A 320 -16.05 -6.11 -6.87
N VAL A 321 -15.14 -6.12 -5.91
CA VAL A 321 -14.86 -4.98 -5.03
C VAL A 321 -13.38 -4.61 -5.18
N THR A 322 -13.05 -3.33 -5.07
CA THR A 322 -11.65 -2.92 -4.99
C THR A 322 -11.16 -3.11 -3.57
N ARG A 323 -9.85 -3.32 -3.39
CA ARG A 323 -9.22 -3.38 -2.04
C ARG A 323 -9.63 -2.19 -1.18
N GLN A 324 -9.75 -1.02 -1.77
CA GLN A 324 -10.15 0.22 -1.12
C GLN A 324 -11.64 0.23 -0.70
N SER A 325 -12.53 -0.35 -1.51
CA SER A 325 -13.95 -0.49 -1.14
C SER A 325 -14.17 -1.44 0.04
N LEU A 326 -13.34 -2.48 0.22
CA LEU A 326 -13.39 -3.37 1.38
C LEU A 326 -12.96 -2.69 2.68
N LEU A 327 -11.92 -1.86 2.60
CA LEU A 327 -11.45 -1.04 3.73
C LEU A 327 -12.47 0.06 4.09
N ALA A 328 -13.28 0.50 3.12
CA ALA A 328 -14.40 1.42 3.37
C ALA A 328 -15.66 0.73 3.95
N ASP A 329 -15.89 -0.55 3.63
CA ASP A 329 -17.08 -1.33 4.02
C ASP A 329 -17.01 -1.84 5.49
N GLU A 330 -15.80 -1.98 6.05
CA GLU A 330 -15.58 -2.18 7.49
C GLU A 330 -15.81 -0.90 8.30
N ALA A 331 -15.88 0.25 7.63
CA ALA A 331 -15.97 1.57 8.25
C ALA A 331 -17.37 2.20 8.29
N GLU A 332 -18.46 1.55 7.80
CA GLU A 332 -19.88 1.76 8.25
C GLU A 332 -20.97 1.19 7.30
N THR A 333 -22.19 0.93 7.83
CA THR A 333 -23.48 1.01 7.09
C THR A 333 -24.68 1.15 8.07
N PRO A 334 -25.89 1.65 7.69
CA PRO A 334 -26.37 2.30 6.43
C PRO A 334 -27.34 3.53 6.69
N PRO A 335 -28.18 4.06 5.76
CA PRO A 335 -28.13 4.23 4.28
C PRO A 335 -28.43 5.67 3.74
N SER A 336 -28.17 5.82 2.43
CA SER A 336 -28.88 6.61 1.40
C SER A 336 -28.55 8.10 1.16
N GLY A 337 -28.24 8.39 -0.11
CA GLY A 337 -28.19 9.74 -0.70
C GLY A 337 -26.86 10.04 -1.36
N GLY A 338 -26.77 9.81 -2.68
CA GLY A 338 -25.53 9.98 -3.44
C GLY A 338 -24.95 11.40 -3.38
N ARG A 339 -23.64 11.47 -3.21
CA ARG A 339 -22.75 12.56 -3.65
C ARG A 339 -21.32 12.02 -3.69
N ALA A 340 -20.53 12.48 -4.67
CA ALA A 340 -19.09 12.28 -4.72
C ALA A 340 -18.51 12.57 -3.33
N ARG A 341 -17.83 11.58 -2.73
CA ARG A 341 -17.38 11.67 -1.35
C ARG A 341 -16.02 12.38 -1.34
N GLU A 342 -16.04 13.69 -1.14
CA GLU A 342 -14.88 14.44 -0.68
C GLU A 342 -14.58 13.98 0.75
N VAL A 343 -13.54 13.15 0.91
CA VAL A 343 -13.10 12.66 2.22
C VAL A 343 -12.05 13.62 2.74
N SER A 344 -12.47 14.72 3.38
CA SER A 344 -11.58 15.53 4.20
C SER A 344 -11.47 14.91 5.59
N TRP A 345 -10.29 14.40 5.95
CA TRP A 345 -9.99 14.18 7.37
C TRP A 345 -9.64 15.52 7.99
N GLU A 346 -10.51 16.04 8.85
CA GLU A 346 -10.30 17.32 9.51
C GLU A 346 -9.50 17.12 10.81
N SER A 347 -8.18 17.21 10.68
CA SER A 347 -7.36 17.78 11.75
C SER A 347 -6.80 19.08 11.19
N GLU A 348 -6.73 20.15 11.98
CA GLU A 348 -6.28 21.51 11.56
C GLU A 348 -4.91 21.57 10.83
N ARG A 349 -4.19 20.43 10.74
CA ARG A 349 -2.80 20.31 10.30
C ARG A 349 -2.57 19.29 9.16
N ALA A 350 -3.56 18.49 8.76
CA ALA A 350 -3.42 17.59 7.61
C ALA A 350 -4.73 17.53 6.83
N ARG A 351 -4.66 17.75 5.52
CA ARG A 351 -5.81 17.65 4.61
C ARG A 351 -5.48 16.69 3.48
N THR A 352 -6.28 15.65 3.32
CA THR A 352 -6.21 14.73 2.18
C THR A 352 -7.39 15.02 1.28
N TYR A 353 -7.14 15.23 0.00
CA TYR A 353 -8.19 15.31 -1.02
C TYR A 353 -7.96 14.18 -2.02
N ALA A 354 -8.98 13.40 -2.34
CA ALA A 354 -8.83 12.33 -3.32
C ALA A 354 -9.95 12.38 -4.34
N PHE A 355 -9.57 12.32 -5.61
CA PHE A 355 -10.46 12.18 -6.74
C PHE A 355 -10.10 10.89 -7.47
N TYR A 356 -11.08 10.00 -7.63
CA TYR A 356 -10.93 8.73 -8.33
C TYR A 356 -11.86 8.73 -9.55
N ALA A 357 -11.29 8.56 -10.74
CA ALA A 357 -12.08 8.39 -11.96
C ALA A 357 -12.54 6.92 -12.09
N GLU A 358 -13.70 6.69 -12.72
CA GLU A 358 -14.26 5.34 -12.93
C GLU A 358 -13.42 4.48 -13.90
N GLN A 359 -12.73 5.13 -14.85
CA GLN A 359 -11.73 4.53 -15.74
C GLN A 359 -10.51 5.47 -15.84
N PRO A 360 -9.54 5.39 -14.91
CA PRO A 360 -8.46 6.35 -14.88
C PRO A 360 -7.43 6.12 -15.98
N VAL A 361 -7.11 7.15 -16.77
CA VAL A 361 -6.04 7.13 -17.78
C VAL A 361 -4.66 7.07 -17.11
N ALA A 362 -4.54 7.68 -15.92
CA ALA A 362 -3.33 7.63 -15.09
C ALA A 362 -3.66 7.89 -13.61
N SER A 363 -2.75 7.47 -12.72
CA SER A 363 -2.79 7.75 -11.28
C SER A 363 -1.69 8.74 -10.89
N VAL A 364 -2.07 9.85 -10.25
CA VAL A 364 -1.15 10.87 -9.77
C VAL A 364 -1.26 11.03 -8.25
N VAL A 365 -0.11 11.02 -7.58
CA VAL A 365 -0.03 11.34 -6.15
C VAL A 365 0.66 12.67 -5.98
N LEU A 366 -0.01 13.60 -5.31
CA LEU A 366 0.45 14.97 -5.10
C LEU A 366 0.70 15.21 -3.61
N ILE A 367 1.96 15.41 -3.24
CA ILE A 367 2.37 15.60 -1.84
C ILE A 367 2.80 17.06 -1.63
N THR A 368 2.24 17.73 -0.62
CA THR A 368 2.54 19.13 -0.31
C THR A 368 2.69 19.40 1.19
N ASP A 369 3.43 20.46 1.54
CA ASP A 369 3.63 20.90 2.93
C ASP A 369 3.20 22.36 3.20
N HIS A 370 2.50 22.96 2.24
CA HIS A 370 2.06 24.35 2.28
C HIS A 370 0.56 24.47 2.03
N THR A 371 0.01 25.60 2.45
CA THR A 371 -1.39 25.92 2.23
C THR A 371 -1.62 26.22 0.76
N ILE A 372 -2.42 25.39 0.10
CA ILE A 372 -2.82 25.58 -1.30
C ILE A 372 -4.15 26.35 -1.28
N PRO A 373 -4.30 27.42 -2.06
CA PRO A 373 -5.59 28.10 -2.22
C PRO A 373 -6.63 27.13 -2.76
N GLU A 374 -7.86 27.14 -2.21
CA GLU A 374 -8.92 26.22 -2.62
C GLU A 374 -9.25 26.32 -4.12
N GLY A 375 -9.15 27.52 -4.71
CA GLY A 375 -9.31 27.71 -6.15
C GLY A 375 -8.28 26.99 -7.01
N VAL A 376 -7.06 26.75 -6.50
CA VAL A 376 -6.03 25.98 -7.22
C VAL A 376 -6.32 24.48 -7.11
N ILE A 377 -6.77 24.01 -5.95
CA ILE A 377 -7.19 22.60 -5.77
C ILE A 377 -8.36 22.29 -6.71
N ALA A 378 -9.38 23.17 -6.73
CA ALA A 378 -10.53 23.02 -7.61
C ALA A 378 -10.11 22.95 -9.08
N GLN A 379 -9.24 23.85 -9.54
CA GLN A 379 -8.73 23.82 -10.92
C GLN A 379 -8.01 22.51 -11.26
N ILE A 380 -7.18 21.98 -10.36
CA ILE A 380 -6.47 20.72 -10.61
C ILE A 380 -7.44 19.53 -10.61
N VAL A 381 -8.40 19.50 -9.69
CA VAL A 381 -9.40 18.42 -9.61
C VAL A 381 -10.34 18.43 -10.81
N ASP A 382 -10.80 19.61 -11.25
CA ASP A 382 -11.65 19.75 -12.44
C ASP A 382 -10.90 19.33 -13.70
N ASP A 383 -9.64 19.76 -13.84
CA ASP A 383 -8.77 19.41 -14.97
C ASP A 383 -8.44 17.90 -15.01
N ALA A 384 -8.34 17.23 -13.85
CA ALA A 384 -8.22 15.78 -13.77
C ALA A 384 -9.55 15.06 -14.03
N ARG A 385 -10.68 15.62 -13.59
CA ARG A 385 -12.01 15.06 -13.86
C ARG A 385 -12.32 15.05 -15.35
N GLU A 386 -12.05 16.16 -16.05
CA GLU A 386 -12.26 16.26 -17.50
C GLU A 386 -11.46 15.23 -18.30
N ARG A 387 -10.32 14.79 -17.77
CA ARG A 387 -9.40 13.87 -18.44
C ARG A 387 -9.31 12.48 -17.81
N SER A 388 -10.22 12.16 -16.88
CA SER A 388 -10.25 10.90 -16.14
C SER A 388 -8.89 10.54 -15.52
N ILE A 389 -8.24 11.47 -14.82
CA ILE A 389 -7.01 11.21 -14.06
C ILE A 389 -7.39 11.02 -12.59
N SER A 390 -6.94 9.93 -11.97
CA SER A 390 -7.07 9.77 -10.52
C SER A 390 -6.00 10.60 -9.82
N ILE A 391 -6.39 11.47 -8.89
CA ILE A 391 -5.46 12.27 -8.08
C ILE A 391 -5.67 12.00 -6.60
N VAL A 392 -4.57 11.78 -5.88
CA VAL A 392 -4.55 11.80 -4.41
C VAL A 392 -3.66 12.94 -3.93
N PHE A 393 -4.27 13.96 -3.30
CA PHE A 393 -3.58 15.04 -2.61
C PHE A 393 -3.32 14.67 -1.17
N LEU A 394 -2.06 14.80 -0.77
CA LEU A 394 -1.59 14.57 0.57
C LEU A 394 -0.93 15.86 1.07
N ASN A 395 -1.53 16.55 2.05
CA ASN A 395 -1.00 17.80 2.59
C ASN A 395 -0.63 17.65 4.08
N ALA A 396 0.59 18.08 4.43
CA ALA A 396 1.12 18.08 5.80
C ALA A 396 1.55 19.49 6.27
N ARG A 397 0.91 20.03 7.32
CA ARG A 397 1.21 21.36 7.86
C ARG A 397 1.92 21.29 9.21
N PHE A 398 3.23 21.51 9.23
CA PHE A 398 4.00 21.67 10.47
C PHE A 398 5.02 22.81 10.36
N GLU A 399 5.32 23.47 11.48
CA GLU A 399 6.31 24.54 11.55
C GLU A 399 7.75 23.99 11.53
N SER A 400 8.04 23.02 12.39
CA SER A 400 9.37 22.41 12.47
C SER A 400 9.62 21.47 11.30
N ARG A 401 10.77 21.64 10.66
CA ARG A 401 11.30 20.72 9.65
C ARG A 401 11.35 19.26 10.13
N TYR A 402 11.76 19.01 11.37
CA TYR A 402 11.85 17.65 11.96
C TYR A 402 10.50 16.93 11.95
N PHE A 403 9.43 17.63 12.30
CA PHE A 403 8.08 17.08 12.30
C PHE A 403 7.53 16.92 10.89
N ARG A 404 7.78 17.90 9.99
CA ARG A 404 7.36 17.80 8.57
C ARG A 404 7.93 16.55 7.92
N GLU A 405 9.23 16.32 8.06
CA GLU A 405 9.92 15.15 7.49
C GLU A 405 9.35 13.83 8.03
N ASN A 406 9.31 13.66 9.36
CA ASN A 406 8.77 12.45 9.99
C ASN A 406 7.30 12.20 9.64
N TYR A 407 6.51 13.27 9.53
CA TYR A 407 5.11 13.13 9.17
C TYR A 407 4.94 12.79 7.69
N LEU A 408 5.66 13.46 6.78
CA LEU A 408 5.66 13.13 5.35
C LEU A 408 6.09 11.68 5.11
N GLN A 409 7.11 11.22 5.83
CA GLN A 409 7.56 9.84 5.85
C GLN A 409 6.45 8.87 6.28
N ARG A 410 5.82 9.11 7.43
CA ARG A 410 4.67 8.31 7.89
C ARG A 410 3.51 8.37 6.92
N LEU A 411 3.27 9.52 6.30
CA LEU A 411 2.20 9.72 5.34
C LEU A 411 2.45 8.93 4.05
N ILE A 412 3.69 8.91 3.55
CA ILE A 412 4.11 8.09 2.41
C ILE A 412 4.02 6.61 2.78
N ALA A 413 4.50 6.21 3.96
CA ALA A 413 4.44 4.83 4.44
C ALA A 413 3.01 4.33 4.64
N ASN A 414 2.11 5.16 5.17
CA ASN A 414 0.70 4.81 5.38
C ASN A 414 -0.09 4.74 4.06
N ASN A 415 0.31 5.51 3.05
CA ASN A 415 -0.30 5.51 1.72
C ASN A 415 0.60 4.80 0.69
N PHE A 416 1.41 3.85 1.15
CA PHE A 416 2.47 3.26 0.35
C PHE A 416 1.94 2.56 -0.90
N ASP A 417 0.85 1.80 -0.78
CA ASP A 417 0.21 1.13 -1.93
C ASP A 417 -0.13 2.14 -3.05
N THR A 418 -0.66 3.31 -2.67
CA THR A 418 -1.02 4.39 -3.60
C THR A 418 0.20 5.06 -4.23
N VAL A 419 1.28 5.24 -3.47
CA VAL A 419 2.55 5.79 -3.97
C VAL A 419 3.25 4.79 -4.91
N ALA A 420 3.21 3.50 -4.59
CA ALA A 420 3.84 2.43 -5.36
C ALA A 420 3.15 2.17 -6.71
N GLU A 421 1.83 2.36 -6.77
CA GLU A 421 1.02 2.20 -7.99
C GLU A 421 0.84 3.52 -8.78
N SER A 422 1.51 4.60 -8.36
CA SER A 422 1.39 5.91 -9.02
C SER A 422 2.21 5.96 -10.32
N HIS A 423 1.60 6.47 -11.40
CA HIS A 423 2.32 6.73 -12.66
C HIS A 423 3.14 8.02 -12.57
N LEU A 424 2.65 8.98 -11.77
CA LEU A 424 3.31 10.25 -11.52
C LEU A 424 3.26 10.58 -10.02
N LEU A 425 4.42 10.84 -9.44
CA LEU A 425 4.57 11.29 -8.06
C LEU A 425 5.06 12.74 -8.06
N LEU A 426 4.17 13.67 -7.77
CA LEU A 426 4.49 15.10 -7.72
C LEU A 426 4.61 15.56 -6.26
N VAL A 427 5.83 15.86 -5.81
CA VAL A 427 6.13 16.33 -4.46
C VAL A 427 6.50 17.80 -4.51
N SER A 428 5.71 18.66 -3.89
CA SER A 428 5.96 20.11 -3.82
C SER A 428 6.08 20.54 -2.36
N THR A 429 7.32 20.63 -1.88
CA THR A 429 7.64 21.05 -0.51
C THR A 429 8.30 22.42 -0.47
N ARG A 430 8.20 23.15 0.65
CA ARG A 430 8.86 24.46 0.80
C ARG A 430 10.37 24.33 0.71
N ASP A 431 10.92 23.27 1.28
CA ASP A 431 12.35 22.95 1.33
C ASP A 431 12.59 21.54 0.75
N GLU A 432 13.73 20.93 1.05
CA GLU A 432 14.07 19.56 0.66
C GLU A 432 13.38 18.46 1.45
N ALA A 433 12.48 18.75 2.42
CA ALA A 433 11.85 17.73 3.25
C ALA A 433 11.14 16.63 2.41
N GLY A 434 10.58 16.98 1.25
CA GLY A 434 9.98 16.02 0.32
C GLY A 434 11.00 15.03 -0.26
N LEU A 435 12.19 15.52 -0.64
CA LEU A 435 13.28 14.68 -1.14
C LEU A 435 13.74 13.68 -0.07
N TYR A 436 13.86 14.14 1.17
CA TYR A 436 14.22 13.31 2.32
C TYR A 436 13.17 12.26 2.66
N ALA A 437 11.88 12.65 2.63
CA ALA A 437 10.80 11.72 2.88
C ALA A 437 10.76 10.58 1.84
N LEU A 438 11.12 10.87 0.59
CA LEU A 438 11.22 9.86 -0.47
C LEU A 438 12.43 8.95 -0.37
N LEU A 439 13.54 9.39 0.24
CA LEU A 439 14.69 8.50 0.48
C LEU A 439 14.31 7.27 1.32
N GLN A 440 13.29 7.40 2.17
CA GLN A 440 12.78 6.28 2.96
C GLN A 440 12.08 5.19 2.12
N LEU A 441 11.61 5.48 0.90
CA LEU A 441 11.11 4.44 -0.02
C LEU A 441 12.18 3.38 -0.30
N GLY A 442 13.46 3.74 -0.19
CA GLY A 442 14.57 2.81 -0.26
C GLY A 442 14.55 1.73 0.83
N GLU A 443 14.04 2.02 2.03
CA GLU A 443 13.91 1.02 3.12
C GLU A 443 12.99 -0.14 2.72
N GLN A 444 11.97 0.15 1.92
CA GLN A 444 10.98 -0.83 1.47
C GLN A 444 11.39 -1.56 0.17
N ARG A 445 12.61 -1.29 -0.35
CA ARG A 445 13.19 -1.92 -1.56
C ARG A 445 12.26 -1.92 -2.77
N VAL A 446 11.61 -0.78 -3.01
CA VAL A 446 10.68 -0.62 -4.13
C VAL A 446 11.43 -0.16 -5.36
N ALA A 447 11.14 -0.81 -6.48
CA ALA A 447 11.54 -0.33 -7.77
C ALA A 447 10.35 0.34 -8.47
N LEU A 448 10.40 1.67 -8.63
CA LEU A 448 9.37 2.46 -9.31
C LEU A 448 9.69 2.61 -10.81
N HIS A 449 9.96 1.50 -11.50
CA HIS A 449 10.50 1.50 -12.88
C HIS A 449 9.65 2.31 -13.88
N ASP A 450 8.33 2.35 -13.72
CA ASP A 450 7.42 3.05 -14.62
C ASP A 450 6.91 4.39 -14.07
N ALA A 451 7.26 4.75 -12.83
CA ALA A 451 6.78 5.99 -12.21
C ALA A 451 7.72 7.16 -12.53
N ARG A 452 7.12 8.30 -12.87
CA ARG A 452 7.83 9.57 -13.02
C ARG A 452 7.75 10.34 -11.71
N ILE A 453 8.89 10.76 -11.17
CA ILE A 453 8.97 11.47 -9.90
C ILE A 453 9.39 12.91 -10.17
N VAL A 454 8.53 13.86 -9.79
CA VAL A 454 8.82 15.30 -9.85
C VAL A 454 8.89 15.84 -8.44
N ILE A 455 10.03 16.40 -8.05
CA ILE A 455 10.23 16.98 -6.71
C ILE A 455 10.56 18.47 -6.86
N ALA A 456 9.65 19.32 -6.41
CA ALA A 456 9.83 20.75 -6.36
C ALA A 456 10.10 21.20 -4.91
N GLY A 457 11.19 21.94 -4.71
CA GLY A 457 11.52 22.51 -3.41
C GLY A 457 12.63 23.55 -3.48
N SER A 458 12.77 24.33 -2.41
CA SER A 458 13.89 25.25 -2.27
C SER A 458 15.10 24.52 -1.68
N PHE A 459 16.03 24.13 -2.54
CA PHE A 459 17.31 23.54 -2.15
C PHE A 459 18.39 23.88 -3.17
N PRO A 460 19.67 23.99 -2.81
CA PRO A 460 20.73 24.24 -3.77
C PRO A 460 20.78 23.14 -4.84
N ARG A 461 20.97 23.49 -6.12
CA ARG A 461 21.06 22.49 -7.22
C ARG A 461 22.12 21.41 -6.97
N ALA A 462 23.23 21.78 -6.31
CA ALA A 462 24.29 20.86 -5.95
C ALA A 462 23.82 19.80 -4.93
N VAL A 463 23.03 20.20 -3.93
CA VAL A 463 22.39 19.31 -2.96
C VAL A 463 21.39 18.38 -3.66
N GLY A 464 20.55 18.97 -4.52
CA GLY A 464 19.57 18.22 -5.33
C GLY A 464 20.22 17.12 -6.16
N ARG A 465 21.35 17.38 -6.84
CA ARG A 465 22.06 16.34 -7.62
C ARG A 465 22.52 15.17 -6.75
N VAL A 466 23.11 15.45 -5.58
CA VAL A 466 23.65 14.39 -4.72
C VAL A 466 22.53 13.55 -4.10
N LEU A 467 21.54 14.20 -3.49
CA LEU A 467 20.43 13.50 -2.86
C LEU A 467 19.50 12.83 -3.90
N GLY A 468 19.32 13.45 -5.06
CA GLY A 468 18.62 12.87 -6.21
C GLY A 468 19.31 11.63 -6.74
N ALA A 469 20.64 11.63 -6.84
CA ALA A 469 21.42 10.44 -7.20
C ALA A 469 21.26 9.30 -6.17
N VAL A 470 21.23 9.63 -4.87
CA VAL A 470 20.94 8.62 -3.82
C VAL A 470 19.54 8.05 -4.02
N LEU A 471 18.52 8.90 -4.22
CA LEU A 471 17.14 8.47 -4.44
C LEU A 471 16.99 7.61 -5.70
N TYR A 472 17.61 8.04 -6.81
CA TYR A 472 17.61 7.30 -8.07
C TYR A 472 18.18 5.88 -7.89
N LYS A 473 19.26 5.75 -7.13
CA LYS A 473 19.85 4.44 -6.82
C LYS A 473 19.00 3.58 -5.89
N LEU A 474 18.23 4.20 -4.99
CA LEU A 474 17.38 3.49 -4.03
C LEU A 474 16.08 2.99 -4.64
N VAL A 475 15.49 3.77 -5.54
CA VAL A 475 14.10 3.57 -6.01
C VAL A 475 14.03 3.24 -7.52
N THR A 476 15.11 3.50 -8.27
CA THR A 476 15.21 3.27 -9.73
C THR A 476 13.97 3.75 -10.51
N PRO A 477 13.60 5.04 -10.38
CA PRO A 477 12.44 5.60 -11.06
C PRO A 477 12.68 5.68 -12.58
N GLY A 478 11.60 5.64 -13.37
CA GLY A 478 11.69 5.79 -14.82
C GLY A 478 12.20 7.17 -15.25
N GLU A 479 11.83 8.23 -14.54
CA GLU A 479 12.37 9.58 -14.71
C GLU A 479 12.32 10.33 -13.37
N LEU A 480 13.42 10.95 -12.95
CA LEU A 480 13.50 11.77 -11.74
C LEU A 480 13.83 13.22 -12.10
N VAL A 481 12.91 14.14 -11.83
CA VAL A 481 13.06 15.56 -12.14
C VAL A 481 12.95 16.40 -10.88
N LEU A 482 14.01 17.15 -10.60
CA LEU A 482 14.07 18.10 -9.50
C LEU A 482 13.82 19.51 -10.04
N VAL A 483 12.93 20.26 -9.41
CA VAL A 483 12.61 21.63 -9.81
C VAL A 483 13.10 22.60 -8.74
N THR A 484 13.92 23.57 -9.17
CA THR A 484 14.53 24.55 -8.26
C THR A 484 14.66 25.94 -8.91
N PRO A 485 14.19 27.02 -8.25
CA PRO A 485 13.43 27.06 -6.99
C PRO A 485 11.97 26.61 -7.19
N GLY A 486 11.25 26.30 -6.11
CA GLY A 486 9.89 25.75 -6.16
C GLY A 486 8.94 26.55 -7.05
N ALA A 487 8.41 25.91 -8.08
CA ALA A 487 7.44 26.53 -9.00
C ALA A 487 6.02 26.47 -8.39
N PRO A 488 5.09 27.35 -8.82
CA PRO A 488 3.70 27.29 -8.39
C PRO A 488 3.11 25.91 -8.68
N LEU A 489 2.34 25.37 -7.73
CA LEU A 489 1.77 24.03 -7.83
C LEU A 489 0.98 23.80 -9.13
N LEU A 490 0.25 24.82 -9.58
CA LEU A 490 -0.53 24.77 -10.82
C LEU A 490 0.37 24.63 -12.06
N SER A 491 1.52 25.31 -12.08
CA SER A 491 2.50 25.20 -13.18
C SER A 491 3.17 23.83 -13.18
N LEU A 492 3.50 23.31 -11.99
CA LEU A 492 4.03 21.95 -11.82
C LEU A 492 3.03 20.88 -12.27
N TRP A 493 1.75 21.04 -11.91
CA TRP A 493 0.67 20.18 -12.37
C TRP A 493 0.58 20.18 -13.89
N LYS A 494 0.52 21.36 -14.53
CA LYS A 494 0.44 21.49 -15.99
C LYS A 494 1.64 20.88 -16.72
N MET A 495 2.85 21.09 -16.19
CA MET A 495 4.08 20.49 -16.71
C MET A 495 4.03 18.96 -16.62
N ALA A 496 3.74 18.43 -15.44
CA ALA A 496 3.74 17.00 -15.19
C ALA A 496 2.61 16.28 -15.96
N ARG A 497 1.46 16.95 -16.10
CA ARG A 497 0.33 16.49 -16.91
C ARG A 497 0.67 16.41 -18.41
N ALA A 498 1.32 17.43 -18.98
CA ALA A 498 1.73 17.42 -20.38
C ALA A 498 2.66 16.24 -20.68
N ASN A 499 3.61 15.98 -19.77
CA ASN A 499 4.49 14.83 -19.86
C ASN A 499 3.75 13.48 -19.73
N LEU A 500 2.72 13.40 -18.87
CA LEU A 500 1.93 12.19 -18.61
C LEU A 500 0.97 11.83 -19.76
N LEU A 501 0.30 12.82 -20.36
CA LEU A 501 -0.71 12.60 -21.40
C LEU A 501 -0.16 12.71 -22.82
N ASP A 502 0.66 13.73 -23.08
CA ASP A 502 1.14 14.06 -24.42
C ASP A 502 2.51 13.41 -24.72
N GLY A 503 3.14 12.78 -23.72
CA GLY A 503 4.45 12.15 -23.83
C GLY A 503 5.59 13.15 -24.03
N THR A 504 5.36 14.45 -23.85
CA THR A 504 6.38 15.48 -24.02
C THR A 504 7.52 15.29 -23.02
N PRO A 505 8.80 15.28 -23.45
CA PRO A 505 9.94 15.19 -22.52
C PRO A 505 9.86 16.26 -21.44
N MET A 506 10.17 15.90 -20.19
CA MET A 506 9.93 16.77 -19.04
C MET A 506 10.73 18.08 -19.10
N VAL A 507 11.88 18.08 -19.78
CA VAL A 507 12.70 19.27 -20.06
C VAL A 507 11.99 20.27 -20.98
N GLU A 508 11.34 19.76 -22.02
CA GLU A 508 10.59 20.57 -22.98
C GLU A 508 9.29 21.09 -22.36
N ALA A 509 8.57 20.23 -21.63
CA ALA A 509 7.39 20.61 -20.86
C ALA A 509 7.70 21.70 -19.83
N ALA A 510 8.88 21.66 -19.19
CA ALA A 510 9.30 22.68 -18.23
C ALA A 510 9.59 24.03 -18.90
N GLY A 511 10.15 24.02 -20.11
CA GLY A 511 10.40 25.23 -20.90
C GLY A 511 9.14 26.01 -21.25
N LEU A 512 8.01 25.30 -21.48
CA LEU A 512 6.70 25.92 -21.76
C LEU A 512 6.14 26.73 -20.59
N TRP A 513 6.58 26.45 -19.36
CA TRP A 513 6.06 27.05 -18.13
C TRP A 513 7.13 27.85 -17.35
N ASP A 514 8.26 28.19 -17.98
CA ASP A 514 9.44 28.86 -17.38
C ASP A 514 9.96 28.15 -16.12
N ILE A 515 9.87 26.82 -16.12
CA ILE A 515 10.40 25.97 -15.05
C ILE A 515 11.79 25.53 -15.47
N ARG A 516 12.76 25.59 -14.54
CA ARG A 516 14.12 25.09 -14.78
C ARG A 516 14.28 23.71 -14.14
N PRO A 517 14.10 22.61 -14.88
CA PRO A 517 14.23 21.27 -14.34
C PRO A 517 15.70 20.89 -14.23
N LEU A 518 15.99 20.07 -13.23
CA LEU A 518 17.22 19.32 -13.06
C LEU A 518 16.82 17.85 -13.17
N VAL A 519 16.96 17.29 -14.37
CA VAL A 519 16.75 15.87 -14.60
C VAL A 519 17.95 15.12 -14.05
N ILE A 520 17.72 14.10 -13.24
CA ILE A 520 18.75 13.23 -12.71
C ILE A 520 18.78 11.97 -13.57
N ASP A 521 19.87 11.80 -14.30
CA ASP A 521 20.10 10.62 -15.15
C ASP A 521 21.13 9.68 -14.52
N GLU A 522 21.21 8.44 -15.00
CA GLU A 522 22.20 7.44 -14.56
C GLU A 522 23.64 7.95 -14.78
N ASP A 523 23.85 8.81 -15.77
CA ASP A 523 25.14 9.42 -16.09
C ASP A 523 25.62 10.45 -15.04
N ASP A 524 24.70 11.16 -14.36
CA ASP A 524 25.07 12.09 -13.28
C ASP A 524 25.74 11.35 -12.10
N VAL A 525 25.33 10.10 -11.86
CA VAL A 525 25.95 9.23 -10.84
C VAL A 525 27.37 8.83 -11.24
N ARG A 526 27.62 8.65 -12.54
CA ARG A 526 28.93 8.24 -13.09
C ARG A 526 29.93 9.39 -13.12
N HIS A 527 29.48 10.62 -13.34
CA HIS A 527 30.32 11.83 -13.39
C HIS A 527 30.76 12.37 -12.02
N LEU A 528 30.25 11.84 -10.92
CA LEU A 528 30.71 12.21 -9.58
C LEU A 528 32.16 11.74 -9.34
N ALA A 529 32.96 12.61 -8.70
CA ALA A 529 34.32 12.29 -8.28
C ALA A 529 34.38 10.95 -7.51
N GLY A 530 35.42 10.14 -7.72
CA GLY A 530 35.48 8.75 -7.22
C GLY A 530 35.21 8.61 -5.72
N TRP A 531 35.72 9.53 -4.91
CA TRP A 531 35.46 9.55 -3.46
C TRP A 531 34.00 9.90 -3.11
N ARG A 532 33.35 10.76 -3.90
CA ARG A 532 31.92 11.10 -3.75
C ARG A 532 31.02 9.92 -4.11
N ARG A 533 31.39 9.12 -5.10
CA ARG A 533 30.67 7.86 -5.42
C ARG A 533 30.70 6.89 -4.25
N SER A 534 31.84 6.76 -3.57
CA SER A 534 31.95 5.96 -2.34
C SER A 534 31.06 6.50 -1.22
N LEU A 535 31.00 7.83 -1.05
CA LEU A 535 30.13 8.47 -0.08
C LEU A 535 28.64 8.21 -0.38
N VAL A 536 28.18 8.46 -1.60
CA VAL A 536 26.81 8.19 -2.06
C VAL A 536 26.46 6.70 -1.90
N ALA A 537 27.41 5.81 -2.20
CA ALA A 537 27.23 4.38 -1.97
C ALA A 537 27.08 4.03 -0.48
N ALA A 538 27.90 4.63 0.39
CA ALA A 538 27.80 4.46 1.84
C ALA A 538 26.44 4.97 2.37
N TRP A 539 25.99 6.14 1.91
CA TRP A 539 24.66 6.68 2.23
C TRP A 539 23.53 5.75 1.79
N SER A 540 23.55 5.29 0.54
CA SER A 540 22.54 4.34 0.05
C SER A 540 22.50 3.05 0.88
N LYS A 541 23.67 2.55 1.32
CA LYS A 541 23.75 1.39 2.21
C LYS A 541 23.23 1.68 3.61
N ALA A 542 23.50 2.86 4.16
CA ALA A 542 23.01 3.27 5.47
C ALA A 542 21.47 3.33 5.48
N VAL A 543 20.86 3.89 4.43
CA VAL A 543 19.40 3.91 4.25
C VAL A 543 18.85 2.49 4.12
N LEU A 544 19.46 1.65 3.28
CA LEU A 544 19.06 0.24 3.14
C LEU A 544 19.24 -0.59 4.43
N ALA A 545 20.14 -0.16 5.32
CA ALA A 545 20.35 -0.74 6.64
C ALA A 545 19.41 -0.16 7.71
N GLN A 546 18.40 0.63 7.32
CA GLN A 546 17.39 1.25 8.20
C GLN A 546 18.00 2.18 9.25
N VAL A 547 19.13 2.82 8.93
CA VAL A 547 19.68 3.86 9.80
C VAL A 547 18.83 5.12 9.64
N PRO A 548 18.23 5.67 10.71
CA PRO A 548 17.40 6.85 10.61
C PRO A 548 18.24 8.04 10.12
N LEU A 549 18.01 8.47 8.88
CA LEU A 549 18.72 9.58 8.23
C LEU A 549 18.71 10.85 9.09
N GLN A 550 17.62 11.05 9.80
CA GLN A 550 17.45 12.17 10.72
C GLN A 550 18.44 12.15 11.90
N ALA A 551 18.74 10.97 12.45
CA ALA A 551 19.74 10.85 13.52
C ALA A 551 21.13 11.23 12.99
N ILE A 552 21.47 10.79 11.78
CA ILE A 552 22.74 11.14 11.15
C ILE A 552 22.82 12.65 10.89
N ASN A 553 21.75 13.25 10.37
CA ASN A 553 21.67 14.69 10.13
C ASN A 553 21.91 15.48 11.44
N LEU A 554 21.25 15.10 12.53
CA LEU A 554 21.42 15.74 13.84
C LEU A 554 22.84 15.61 14.38
N ILE A 555 23.48 14.44 14.21
CA ILE A 555 24.88 14.22 14.59
C ILE A 555 25.82 15.13 13.77
N LEU A 556 25.60 15.24 12.46
CA LEU A 556 26.45 16.04 11.58
C LEU A 556 26.23 17.56 11.73
N VAL A 557 25.06 17.98 12.20
CA VAL A 557 24.76 19.39 12.49
C VAL A 557 25.38 19.85 13.80
N LEU A 558 25.66 18.94 14.74
CA LEU A 558 26.19 19.26 16.08
C LEU A 558 27.49 20.11 16.04
N PRO A 559 28.52 19.80 15.22
CA PRO A 559 29.71 20.63 15.10
C PRO A 559 29.41 22.04 14.57
N VAL A 560 28.39 22.18 13.73
CA VAL A 560 28.00 23.49 13.20
C VAL A 560 27.30 24.33 14.25
N ILE A 561 26.45 23.73 15.08
CA ILE A 561 25.89 24.39 16.26
C ILE A 561 27.03 24.85 17.17
N ALA A 562 28.01 23.98 17.44
CA ALA A 562 29.16 24.31 18.28
C ALA A 562 29.94 25.52 17.72
N CYS A 563 30.21 25.53 16.42
CA CYS A 563 30.86 26.65 15.75
C CYS A 563 30.07 27.97 15.91
N ILE A 564 28.76 27.95 15.70
CA ILE A 564 27.90 29.13 15.89
C ILE A 564 27.95 29.62 17.34
N VAL A 565 27.86 28.72 18.32
CA VAL A 565 27.97 29.07 19.75
C VAL A 565 29.34 29.68 20.06
N VAL A 566 30.42 29.14 19.50
CA VAL A 566 31.78 29.71 19.64
C VAL A 566 31.86 31.11 19.04
N ILE A 567 31.21 31.38 17.91
CA ILE A 567 31.11 32.73 17.32
C ILE A 567 30.39 33.68 18.28
N PHE A 568 29.23 33.30 18.82
CA PHE A 568 28.50 34.16 19.77
C PHE A 568 29.32 34.43 21.05
N ARG A 569 30.04 33.43 21.55
CA ARG A 569 30.85 33.57 22.76
C ARG A 569 32.13 34.38 22.55
N ASN A 570 32.87 34.12 21.49
CA ASN A 570 34.19 34.74 21.26
C ASN A 570 34.10 36.03 20.43
N VAL A 571 33.19 36.10 19.46
CA VAL A 571 33.05 37.24 18.54
C VAL A 571 32.07 38.28 19.08
N VAL A 572 30.85 37.84 19.41
CA VAL A 572 29.81 38.74 19.91
C VAL A 572 30.06 39.09 21.38
N GLY A 573 30.44 38.11 22.19
CA GLY A 573 30.71 38.26 23.62
C GLY A 573 29.49 37.99 24.51
N ILE A 574 28.52 37.20 24.04
CA ILE A 574 27.35 36.83 24.84
C ILE A 574 27.74 35.72 25.83
N GLU A 575 27.50 35.96 27.11
CA GLU A 575 27.73 34.97 28.17
C GLU A 575 26.54 34.03 28.32
N THR A 576 26.81 32.72 28.29
CA THR A 576 25.81 31.63 28.36
C THR A 576 26.18 30.62 29.44
N PHE A 577 25.27 29.70 29.77
CA PHE A 577 25.55 28.59 30.69
C PHE A 577 26.54 27.58 30.08
N GLY A 578 27.84 27.87 30.24
CA GLY A 578 28.90 27.08 29.63
C GLY A 578 28.85 27.11 28.10
N THR A 579 29.64 26.24 27.47
CA THR A 579 29.64 26.03 26.01
C THR A 579 28.70 24.91 25.59
N PHE A 580 28.44 23.94 26.47
CA PHE A 580 27.71 22.72 26.15
C PHE A 580 26.18 22.89 26.20
N ALA A 581 25.67 23.63 27.18
CA ALA A 581 24.23 23.79 27.35
C ALA A 581 23.56 24.46 26.13
N PRO A 582 24.10 25.56 25.55
CA PRO A 582 23.49 26.18 24.37
C PRO A 582 23.46 25.25 23.16
N VAL A 583 24.52 24.44 22.97
CA VAL A 583 24.62 23.51 21.84
C VAL A 583 23.49 22.49 21.90
N ILE A 584 23.25 21.91 23.08
CA ILE A 584 22.22 20.89 23.21
C ILE A 584 20.81 21.48 23.23
N VAL A 585 20.61 22.62 23.89
CA VAL A 585 19.29 23.28 23.88
C VAL A 585 18.92 23.69 22.44
N SER A 586 19.90 24.10 21.62
CA SER A 586 19.69 24.32 20.18
C SER A 586 19.26 23.03 19.46
N LEU A 587 19.91 21.89 19.76
CA LEU A 587 19.53 20.59 19.21
C LEU A 587 18.10 20.19 19.60
N ALA A 588 17.71 20.48 20.85
CA ALA A 588 16.35 20.28 21.32
C ALA A 588 15.34 21.13 20.54
N PHE A 589 15.66 22.39 20.25
CA PHE A 589 14.82 23.25 19.41
C PHE A 589 14.73 22.75 17.97
N LEU A 590 15.80 22.16 17.41
CA LEU A 590 15.73 21.54 16.08
C LEU A 590 14.74 20.36 16.04
N MET A 591 14.64 19.57 17.11
CA MET A 591 13.66 18.49 17.20
C MET A 591 12.24 19.00 17.48
N THR A 592 12.08 19.93 18.43
CA THR A 592 10.77 20.36 18.95
C THR A 592 10.15 21.52 18.17
N GLY A 593 10.95 22.27 17.41
CA GLY A 593 10.60 23.58 16.83
C GLY A 593 10.85 24.72 17.81
N LEU A 594 11.06 25.94 17.29
CA LEU A 594 11.40 27.10 18.13
C LEU A 594 10.26 27.50 19.08
N ALA A 595 9.02 27.60 18.59
CA ALA A 595 7.89 28.05 19.40
C ALA A 595 7.60 27.09 20.56
N TRP A 596 7.43 25.80 20.26
CA TRP A 596 7.19 24.76 21.26
C TRP A 596 8.41 24.50 22.13
N GLY A 597 9.61 24.57 21.55
CA GLY A 597 10.87 24.43 22.28
C GLY A 597 11.02 25.50 23.37
N VAL A 598 10.74 26.78 23.06
CA VAL A 598 10.77 27.88 24.05
C VAL A 598 9.72 27.67 25.14
N VAL A 599 8.50 27.27 24.79
CA VAL A 599 7.43 27.00 25.77
C VAL A 599 7.84 25.86 26.72
N ILE A 600 8.27 24.72 26.17
CA ILE A 600 8.73 23.57 26.95
C ILE A 600 9.93 23.96 27.84
N PHE A 601 10.88 24.72 27.28
CA PHE A 601 12.04 25.21 28.00
C PHE A 601 11.64 26.05 29.22
N CYS A 602 10.77 27.04 29.03
CA CYS A 602 10.29 27.92 30.10
C CYS A 602 9.51 27.15 31.17
N VAL A 603 8.65 26.21 30.79
CA VAL A 603 7.88 25.38 31.74
C VAL A 603 8.81 24.50 32.56
N ILE A 604 9.75 23.80 31.91
CA ILE A 604 10.67 22.89 32.60
C ILE A 604 11.60 23.65 33.55
N VAL A 605 12.20 24.76 33.09
CA VAL A 605 13.05 25.60 33.94
C VAL A 605 12.24 26.18 35.10
N GLY A 606 11.03 26.68 34.85
CA GLY A 606 10.13 27.21 35.88
C GLY A 606 9.79 26.19 36.96
N VAL A 607 9.33 24.99 36.56
CA VAL A 607 9.02 23.90 37.50
C VAL A 607 10.27 23.44 38.27
N GLY A 608 11.42 23.36 37.59
CA GLY A 608 12.69 22.99 38.20
C GLY A 608 13.12 23.96 39.30
N VAL A 609 12.97 25.27 39.06
CA VAL A 609 13.26 26.31 40.07
C VAL A 609 12.30 26.20 41.26
N VAL A 610 10.99 26.08 41.01
CA VAL A 610 9.97 25.95 42.08
C VAL A 610 10.23 24.71 42.95
N THR A 611 10.50 23.58 42.31
CA THR A 611 10.77 22.31 43.00
C THR A 611 12.04 22.41 43.83
N ARG A 612 13.07 23.06 43.31
CA ARG A 612 14.30 23.28 44.08
C ARG A 612 14.09 24.20 45.27
N SER A 613 13.33 25.29 45.14
CA SER A 613 12.97 26.15 46.27
C SER A 613 12.23 25.35 47.36
N ALA A 614 11.33 24.44 46.99
CA ALA A 614 10.68 23.54 47.93
C ALA A 614 11.67 22.55 48.58
N LEU A 615 12.59 21.96 47.80
CA LEU A 615 13.59 21.01 48.29
C LEU A 615 14.67 21.65 49.18
N GLN A 616 14.92 22.95 49.05
CA GLN A 616 15.85 23.69 49.91
C GLN A 616 15.38 23.70 51.37
N TRP A 617 14.06 23.66 51.62
CA TRP A 617 13.53 23.49 52.98
C TRP A 617 13.90 22.15 53.60
N PHE A 618 14.10 21.10 52.79
CA PHE A 618 14.38 19.74 53.26
C PHE A 618 15.88 19.41 53.42
N ARG A 619 16.80 20.36 53.13
CA ARG A 619 18.26 20.20 53.30
C ARG A 619 18.85 18.88 52.77
N ILE A 620 18.41 18.44 51.58
CA ILE A 620 18.82 17.17 50.95
C ILE A 620 20.21 17.27 50.29
N GLN A 621 20.97 16.16 50.29
CA GLN A 621 22.26 15.99 49.59
C GLN A 621 22.14 16.23 48.06
N LEU A 622 23.21 16.76 47.46
CA LEU A 622 23.23 17.16 46.03
C LEU A 622 22.83 16.03 45.07
N VAL A 623 23.33 14.81 45.30
CA VAL A 623 23.06 13.64 44.43
C VAL A 623 21.57 13.29 44.42
N ALA A 624 20.94 13.22 45.59
CA ALA A 624 19.50 12.95 45.70
C ALA A 624 18.65 14.09 45.12
N ARG A 625 19.12 15.35 45.24
CA ARG A 625 18.46 16.50 44.64
C ARG A 625 18.43 16.42 43.11
N LEU A 626 19.53 16.00 42.47
CA LEU A 626 19.58 15.82 41.01
C LEU A 626 18.64 14.70 40.54
N ALA A 627 18.57 13.59 41.28
CA ALA A 627 17.63 12.51 40.96
C ALA A 627 16.16 12.96 41.04
N ILE A 628 15.79 13.70 42.08
CA ILE A 628 14.42 14.25 42.23
C ILE A 628 14.12 15.24 41.11
N LEU A 629 15.10 16.04 40.70
CA LEU A 629 14.93 17.01 39.64
C LEU A 629 14.67 16.33 38.28
N ILE A 630 15.45 15.30 37.93
CA ILE A 630 15.21 14.49 36.72
C ILE A 630 13.84 13.82 36.76
N ALA A 631 13.45 13.24 37.89
CA ALA A 631 12.14 12.61 38.05
C ALA A 631 10.99 13.61 37.86
N MET A 632 11.11 14.83 38.40
CA MET A 632 10.10 15.88 38.26
C MET A 632 10.00 16.40 36.83
N VAL A 633 11.13 16.59 36.14
CA VAL A 633 11.15 16.99 34.73
C VAL A 633 10.50 15.90 33.87
N SER A 634 10.79 14.62 34.15
CA SER A 634 10.16 13.48 33.47
C SER A 634 8.65 13.44 33.70
N ALA A 635 8.18 13.65 34.93
CA ALA A 635 6.75 13.67 35.26
C ALA A 635 6.02 14.85 34.60
N THR A 636 6.62 16.04 34.63
CA THR A 636 6.10 17.24 33.96
C THR A 636 5.96 17.01 32.47
N MET A 637 6.94 16.34 31.86
CA MET A 637 6.88 16.06 30.44
C MET A 637 5.84 15.01 30.08
N ALA A 638 5.72 13.94 30.87
CA ALA A 638 4.65 12.96 30.69
C ALA A 638 3.26 13.63 30.77
N ALA A 639 3.06 14.56 31.72
CA ALA A 639 1.84 15.33 31.83
C ALA A 639 1.60 16.24 30.61
N LEU A 640 2.65 16.91 30.10
CA LEU A 640 2.57 17.73 28.88
C LEU A 640 2.28 16.89 27.63
N THR A 641 2.85 15.70 27.50
CA THR A 641 2.58 14.78 26.39
C THR A 641 1.14 14.27 26.41
N VAL A 642 0.64 13.83 27.58
CA VAL A 642 -0.74 13.36 27.74
C VAL A 642 -1.74 14.50 27.54
N GLY A 643 -1.46 15.67 28.13
CA GLY A 643 -2.27 16.87 27.90
C GLY A 643 -2.26 17.26 26.42
N GLY A 644 -1.10 17.25 25.78
CA GLY A 644 -0.96 17.48 24.35
C GLY A 644 -1.76 16.50 23.49
N ALA A 645 -1.82 15.23 23.88
CA ALA A 645 -2.66 14.24 23.22
C ALA A 645 -4.15 14.57 23.33
N TYR A 646 -4.60 14.98 24.52
CA TYR A 646 -5.98 15.37 24.76
C TYR A 646 -6.41 16.60 23.95
N PHE A 647 -5.50 17.58 23.80
CA PHE A 647 -5.74 18.79 23.01
C PHE A 647 -5.40 18.65 21.50
N GLY A 648 -5.00 17.46 21.04
CA GLY A 648 -4.63 17.23 19.63
C GLY A 648 -3.35 17.95 19.17
N ILE A 649 -2.48 18.37 20.09
CA ILE A 649 -1.25 19.11 19.79
C ILE A 649 -0.14 18.11 19.44
N GLY A 650 0.01 17.81 18.14
CA GLY A 650 0.99 16.84 17.65
C GLY A 650 2.47 17.12 17.99
N ALA A 651 2.83 18.37 18.27
CA ALA A 651 4.19 18.74 18.70
C ALA A 651 4.55 18.15 20.07
N LEU A 652 3.54 17.96 20.94
CA LEU A 652 3.69 17.36 22.27
C LEU A 652 3.64 15.82 22.22
N LEU A 653 3.24 15.22 21.09
CA LEU A 653 3.08 13.77 20.93
C LEU A 653 4.37 13.01 20.59
N ASN A 654 5.35 13.64 19.91
CA ASN A 654 6.63 13.01 19.56
C ASN A 654 7.81 13.71 20.23
N VAL A 655 7.74 13.94 21.55
CA VAL A 655 8.86 14.58 22.25
C VAL A 655 9.96 13.57 22.56
N SER A 656 11.18 13.88 22.14
CA SER A 656 12.38 13.09 22.41
C SER A 656 12.79 13.15 23.89
N ILE A 657 13.26 12.02 24.42
CA ILE A 657 13.77 11.87 25.79
C ILE A 657 15.10 12.64 25.97
N PHE A 658 15.89 12.80 24.90
CA PHE A 658 17.24 13.38 24.99
C PHE A 658 17.24 14.84 25.46
N PRO A 659 16.49 15.77 24.84
CA PRO A 659 16.32 17.13 25.36
C PRO A 659 15.94 17.19 26.84
N MET A 660 15.05 16.29 27.28
CA MET A 660 14.50 16.27 28.63
C MET A 660 15.58 16.02 29.70
N VAL A 661 16.43 15.02 29.49
CA VAL A 661 17.54 14.71 30.41
C VAL A 661 18.52 15.88 30.48
N ILE A 662 18.77 16.55 29.35
CA ILE A 662 19.76 17.63 29.29
C ILE A 662 19.23 18.94 29.90
N MET A 663 17.92 19.18 29.85
CA MET A 663 17.29 20.29 30.56
C MET A 663 17.52 20.25 32.09
N SER A 664 17.73 19.06 32.66
CA SER A 664 18.16 18.93 34.06
C SER A 664 19.49 19.63 34.34
N ASN A 665 20.46 19.55 33.42
CA ASN A 665 21.75 20.23 33.56
C ASN A 665 21.59 21.76 33.44
N VAL A 666 20.67 22.24 32.58
CA VAL A 666 20.35 23.68 32.51
C VAL A 666 19.79 24.18 33.83
N ILE A 667 18.87 23.42 34.45
CA ILE A 667 18.29 23.77 35.75
C ILE A 667 19.35 23.75 36.86
N GLU A 668 20.27 22.79 36.82
CA GLU A 668 21.40 22.71 37.77
C GLU A 668 22.27 23.95 37.66
N ASN A 669 22.75 24.27 36.46
CA ASN A 669 23.58 25.46 36.21
C ASN A 669 22.84 26.75 36.59
N PHE A 670 21.58 26.89 36.18
CA PHE A 670 20.74 28.02 36.57
C PHE A 670 20.71 28.20 38.09
N THR A 671 20.48 27.11 38.82
CA THR A 671 20.30 27.25 40.26
C THR A 671 21.61 27.43 41.02
N THR A 672 22.71 26.87 40.53
CA THR A 672 24.03 27.16 41.08
C THR A 672 24.37 28.64 40.88
N THR A 673 24.17 29.17 39.67
CA THR A 673 24.35 30.60 39.39
C THR A 673 23.40 31.49 40.20
N GLN A 674 22.15 31.06 40.42
CA GLN A 674 21.21 31.80 41.26
C GLN A 674 21.70 31.94 42.70
N VAL A 675 22.32 30.89 43.24
CA VAL A 675 22.89 30.89 44.60
C VAL A 675 24.17 31.72 44.67
N GLU A 676 25.03 31.66 43.65
CA GLU A 676 26.32 32.35 43.64
C GLU A 676 26.22 33.84 43.30
N SER A 677 25.43 34.20 42.27
CA SER A 677 25.39 35.53 41.66
C SER A 677 24.01 36.20 41.75
N GLY A 678 23.03 35.54 42.36
CA GLY A 678 21.67 36.05 42.52
C GLY A 678 20.74 35.78 41.32
N THR A 679 19.42 35.92 41.55
CA THR A 679 18.38 35.60 40.55
C THR A 679 18.46 36.47 39.29
N ARG A 680 18.89 37.75 39.41
CA ARG A 680 18.98 38.66 38.26
C ARG A 680 20.04 38.20 37.26
N GLU A 681 21.20 37.76 37.75
CA GLU A 681 22.27 37.30 36.87
C GLU A 681 21.96 35.92 36.28
N ALA A 682 21.39 35.02 37.08
CA ALA A 682 20.92 33.73 36.58
C ALA A 682 19.87 33.89 35.46
N LEU A 683 18.89 34.79 35.61
CA LEU A 683 17.89 35.07 34.60
C LEU A 683 18.51 35.68 33.33
N ARG A 684 19.48 36.59 33.48
CA ARG A 684 20.22 37.18 32.35
C ARG A 684 20.97 36.10 31.55
N LEU A 685 21.66 35.19 32.22
CA LEU A 685 22.35 34.06 31.60
C LEU A 685 21.38 33.09 30.90
N THR A 686 20.20 32.85 31.48
CA THR A 686 19.13 32.07 30.84
C THR A 686 18.65 32.73 29.55
N ILE A 687 18.35 34.03 29.58
CA ILE A 687 17.87 34.78 28.41
C ILE A 687 18.94 34.79 27.33
N ASN A 688 20.20 35.06 27.68
CA ASN A 688 21.32 35.01 26.73
C ASN A 688 21.46 33.62 26.10
N THR A 689 21.38 32.56 26.91
CA THR A 689 21.43 31.18 26.43
C THR A 689 20.28 30.90 25.47
N LEU A 690 19.05 31.34 25.81
CA LEU A 690 17.87 31.18 24.97
C LEU A 690 18.00 31.93 23.63
N VAL A 691 18.52 33.16 23.64
CA VAL A 691 18.78 33.96 22.43
C VAL A 691 19.81 33.29 21.53
N VAL A 692 20.92 32.80 22.09
CA VAL A 692 21.93 32.06 21.32
C VAL A 692 21.32 30.78 20.74
N CYS A 693 20.52 30.04 21.51
CA CYS A 693 19.87 28.82 21.00
C CYS A 693 18.87 29.11 19.87
N ALA A 694 18.07 30.18 20.01
CA ALA A 694 17.15 30.62 18.97
C ALA A 694 17.90 31.06 17.70
N ALA A 695 19.03 31.76 17.84
CA ALA A 695 19.87 32.15 16.72
C ALA A 695 20.49 30.94 16.01
N CYS A 696 21.00 29.94 16.76
CA CYS A 696 21.48 28.67 16.21
C CYS A 696 20.38 27.96 15.42
N TYR A 697 19.19 27.85 15.99
CA TYR A 697 18.03 27.23 15.33
C TYR A 697 17.70 27.93 14.01
N LEU A 698 17.56 29.26 14.02
CA LEU A 698 17.24 30.04 12.84
C LEU A 698 18.32 29.97 11.77
N ALA A 699 19.61 30.00 12.15
CA ALA A 699 20.72 29.89 11.22
C ALA A 699 20.72 28.53 10.49
N ILE A 700 20.38 27.46 11.20
CA ILE A 700 20.36 26.10 10.65
C ILE A 700 19.12 25.87 9.77
N GLU A 701 17.95 26.34 10.21
CA GLU A 701 16.70 26.15 9.48
C GLU A 701 16.62 27.07 8.24
N ALA A 702 16.90 28.37 8.37
CA ALA A 702 16.82 29.31 7.25
C ALA A 702 17.97 29.16 6.25
N GLY A 703 19.15 28.72 6.71
CA GLY A 703 20.33 28.58 5.86
C GLY A 703 20.35 27.30 5.01
N GLY A 704 19.38 26.39 5.15
CA GLY A 704 19.42 25.09 4.48
C GLY A 704 20.66 24.26 4.84
N VAL A 705 21.25 24.53 6.01
CA VAL A 705 22.57 24.01 6.40
C VAL A 705 22.55 22.49 6.55
N GLN A 706 21.41 21.95 7.01
CA GLN A 706 21.24 20.51 7.23
C GLN A 706 21.45 19.67 5.96
N SER A 707 20.92 20.10 4.81
CA SER A 707 21.12 19.34 3.56
C SER A 707 22.45 19.56 2.91
N ILE A 708 23.04 20.75 3.08
CA ILE A 708 24.39 21.01 2.64
C ILE A 708 25.34 20.08 3.38
N ILE A 709 25.22 19.96 4.70
CA ILE A 709 26.06 19.07 5.50
C ILE A 709 25.84 17.60 5.13
N LEU A 710 24.58 17.17 4.91
CA LEU A 710 24.34 15.78 4.55
C LEU A 710 24.89 15.44 3.17
N SER A 711 24.74 16.35 2.20
CA SER A 711 25.22 16.17 0.83
C SER A 711 26.74 16.33 0.72
N PHE A 712 27.29 17.22 1.55
CA PHE A 712 28.69 17.66 1.54
C PHE A 712 29.26 17.63 2.97
N PRO A 713 29.45 16.45 3.58
CA PRO A 713 30.01 16.34 4.93
C PRO A 713 31.43 16.91 5.04
N GLU A 714 32.15 17.07 3.92
CA GLU A 714 33.45 17.75 3.86
C GLU A 714 33.38 19.22 4.31
N VAL A 715 32.21 19.86 4.28
CA VAL A 715 32.02 21.21 4.81
C VAL A 715 32.37 21.27 6.30
N LEU A 716 32.21 20.16 7.04
CA LEU A 716 32.60 20.06 8.44
C LEU A 716 34.11 20.25 8.65
N LEU A 717 34.95 19.89 7.68
CA LEU A 717 36.39 20.19 7.75
C LEU A 717 36.62 21.70 7.71
N GLY A 718 35.88 22.42 6.88
CA GLY A 718 35.88 23.89 6.85
C GLY A 718 35.38 24.50 8.16
N VAL A 719 34.36 23.90 8.77
CA VAL A 719 33.85 24.31 10.10
C VAL A 719 34.93 24.13 11.17
N ILE A 720 35.65 23.01 11.18
CA ILE A 720 36.77 22.79 12.11
C ILE A 720 37.88 23.82 11.90
N VAL A 721 38.24 24.12 10.65
CA VAL A 721 39.23 25.17 10.34
C VAL A 721 38.75 26.53 10.86
N LEU A 722 37.47 26.85 10.65
CA LEU A 722 36.87 28.09 11.14
C LEU A 722 36.88 28.15 12.68
N GLU A 723 36.55 27.05 13.37
CA GLU A 723 36.65 26.96 14.83
C GLU A 723 38.07 27.21 15.33
N VAL A 724 39.08 26.65 14.65
CA VAL A 724 40.50 26.90 14.98
C VAL A 724 40.88 28.37 14.77
N LEU A 725 40.40 28.99 13.69
CA LEU A 725 40.64 30.42 13.41
C LEU A 725 39.99 31.31 14.46
N ILE A 726 38.73 31.05 14.82
CA ILE A 726 38.01 31.81 15.86
C ILE A 726 38.62 31.55 17.24
N GLY A 727 39.09 30.34 17.51
CA GLY A 727 39.79 30.00 18.75
C GLY A 727 41.11 30.76 18.93
N LYS A 728 41.73 31.19 17.82
CA LYS A 728 42.93 32.06 17.83
C LYS A 728 42.60 33.55 17.85
N TRP A 729 41.32 33.93 17.80
CA TRP A 729 40.92 35.33 17.71
C TRP A 729 41.18 36.05 19.04
N ARG A 730 42.03 37.08 18.99
CA ARG A 730 42.43 37.93 20.14
C ARG A 730 41.79 39.32 20.12
N GLY A 731 40.81 39.55 19.24
CA GLY A 731 40.12 40.84 19.13
C GLY A 731 39.20 41.13 20.32
N LEU A 732 38.86 42.41 20.50
CA LEU A 732 37.81 42.85 21.44
C LEU A 732 36.45 42.31 20.97
N ARG A 733 35.59 41.89 21.91
CA ARG A 733 34.25 41.38 21.59
C ARG A 733 33.37 42.53 21.06
N LEU A 734 32.46 42.25 20.13
CA LEU A 734 31.56 43.27 19.57
C LEU A 734 30.76 44.02 20.66
N LEU A 735 30.28 43.32 21.68
CA LEU A 735 29.55 43.92 22.80
C LEU A 735 30.46 44.77 23.72
N GLU A 736 31.75 44.46 23.79
CA GLU A 736 32.71 45.31 24.49
C GLU A 736 32.92 46.62 23.73
N TYR A 737 32.95 46.58 22.39
CA TYR A 737 33.05 47.78 21.58
C TYR A 737 31.89 48.76 21.84
N VAL A 738 30.65 48.25 21.92
CA VAL A 738 29.47 49.06 22.26
C VAL A 738 29.55 49.61 23.69
N ARG A 739 29.98 48.79 24.66
CA ARG A 739 30.12 49.22 26.06
C ARG A 739 31.22 50.28 26.27
N PHE A 740 32.33 50.18 25.53
CA PHE A 740 33.45 51.12 25.61
C PHE A 740 33.26 52.36 24.71
N TYR A 741 32.34 52.33 23.75
CA TYR A 741 32.00 53.50 22.94
C TYR A 741 31.44 54.65 23.81
N ASP A 742 30.62 54.33 24.81
CA ASP A 742 30.09 55.33 25.76
C ASP A 742 31.17 55.96 26.66
N LEU A 743 32.25 55.22 26.94
CA LEU A 743 33.42 55.73 27.69
C LEU A 743 34.28 56.65 26.82
N VAL A 744 34.49 56.30 25.54
CA VAL A 744 35.24 57.14 24.59
C VAL A 744 34.45 58.42 24.23
N GLY A 745 33.12 58.35 24.19
CA GLY A 745 32.25 59.51 24.03
C GLY A 745 32.35 60.51 25.19
N ARG A 746 32.50 60.04 26.43
CA ARG A 746 32.68 60.90 27.61
C ARG A 746 34.07 61.52 27.70
N GLU A 747 35.14 60.84 27.29
CA GLU A 747 36.48 61.45 27.21
C GLU A 747 36.58 62.55 26.14
N ARG A 748 35.83 62.45 25.04
CA ARG A 748 35.72 63.53 24.03
C ARG A 748 34.86 64.71 24.48
N ALA A 749 33.99 64.53 25.48
CA ALA A 749 33.21 65.61 26.09
C ALA A 749 33.90 66.24 27.32
N ALA A 750 34.95 65.60 27.84
CA ALA A 750 35.76 66.07 28.97
C ALA A 750 37.11 66.70 28.55
N ARG A 751 37.46 66.65 27.27
CA ARG A 751 38.44 67.52 26.62
C ARG A 751 37.72 68.61 25.87
#